data_AF-A0A151ZI93-F1
#
_entry.id   AF-A0A151ZI93-F1
#
_cell.length_a   1.000
_cell.length_b   1.000
_cell.length_c   1.000
_cell.angle_alpha   90.00
_cell.angle_beta   90.00
_cell.angle_gamma   90.00
#
_symmetry.space_group_name_H-M   'P 1'
#
loop_
_entity.id
_entity.type
_entity.pdbx_description
1 polymer ?
#
loop_
_entity_poly.entity_id
_entity_poly.type
_entity_poly.pdbx_seq_one_letter_code
_entity_poly.pdbx_strand_id
1 'polypeptide(L)'
;MIQHYLLLFICTILISKSISQIYDINFGGNTQDELKFLVNFNENNPINITEIKTDLTNQSYIPSCVNNSLNSQICKIQLNPISQSEKYTFIDVKNPTTQFKKNVTLDNKFNLKIESQPKTRNETIIKFSGLYFQPYPPGLYYLTIITTNLNINKTFSSSNGKIKFTSPTTFQIDIGESVGDIKISIKEPSYQSPILTTYYQRPIIESIEFESNQITIRGDNFGNSIYLEYIVIKMNSTIQDQSSIIENNNNIIIFNTSQINDNFSNQFQFEISIANISNSNYFIFQNRPTIESINTIPYKGGEITISGKRLNSKRFDNSSSEIEIKIGDYICSSPSNINEDNSSIKCNLPSSSNENDENLEISIKIDSIENNPSPIKFTFNNPSISRYQHEYTNIDSNNDDKLIIFGDNFDNSKGIIDKSSFTFNGITIQLNNTIFTNINNNNNNNKTTLIIPLPQLFNNNSNKSQLKNGDLIIHTPNNKLSNSISIKLKPIIQQTKGSINKNGGIITIIGKYFNLKRFNNDNTQFNIINQHNISICNDYKQPIDSNTILICNHSPTKSVINNIFIIIDNQLSSNNNNNNQIEFQKPIIQSIQLQQESSTTIMNIFGYNFGIEASLIQIQIGNFILQNDEFSINEISFENIQLSTSFEFEESPTNITIIVNNQKSNEFEVDTISRGKSGLSIGIIVGIVLSIVCVSIVLLLSIVYIKKKGKEKIKDQEQLSESQLENLPNRVENVDIKKPGIDQPERTPLDDKRYIDIGRGSSVFAIKKLKSVGGSEMTKNLAPSLDNST
;
A
#
# COMPACT_ATOMS: atom_id res chain seq x y z
N MET A 1 64.55 13.62 102.78
CA MET A 1 63.62 13.45 101.64
C MET A 1 62.20 14.02 101.89
N ILE A 2 62.02 14.97 102.83
CA ILE A 2 60.71 15.60 103.14
C ILE A 2 60.71 17.11 102.83
N GLN A 3 61.88 17.72 102.67
CA GLN A 3 62.03 19.16 102.43
C GLN A 3 61.87 19.58 100.96
N HIS A 4 61.84 18.63 100.01
CA HIS A 4 61.60 18.91 98.58
C HIS A 4 60.12 18.84 98.18
N TYR A 5 59.25 18.19 98.96
CA TYR A 5 57.81 18.11 98.66
C TYR A 5 57.01 19.31 99.19
N LEU A 6 57.47 19.95 100.28
CA LEU A 6 56.79 21.14 100.81
C LEU A 6 56.96 22.37 99.91
N LEU A 7 58.11 22.50 99.24
CA LEU A 7 58.34 23.58 98.27
C LEU A 7 57.49 23.37 97.00
N LEU A 8 57.26 22.11 96.58
CA LEU A 8 56.41 21.78 95.44
C LEU A 8 54.92 21.96 95.76
N PHE A 9 54.49 21.73 97.01
CA PHE A 9 53.10 21.92 97.45
C PHE A 9 52.76 23.40 97.73
N ILE A 10 53.73 24.22 98.16
CA ILE A 10 53.55 25.67 98.31
C ILE A 10 53.64 26.38 96.95
N CYS A 11 54.48 25.90 96.02
CA CYS A 11 54.50 26.41 94.65
C CYS A 11 53.22 26.07 93.86
N THR A 12 52.50 24.98 94.16
CA THR A 12 51.20 24.71 93.51
C THR A 12 50.02 25.50 94.12
N ILE A 13 50.14 26.00 95.35
CA ILE A 13 49.12 26.85 96.00
C ILE A 13 49.33 28.35 95.73
N LEU A 14 50.56 28.77 95.38
CA LEU A 14 50.88 30.15 94.95
C LEU A 14 50.80 30.37 93.44
N ILE A 15 50.38 29.37 92.65
CA ILE A 15 49.76 29.66 91.35
C ILE A 15 48.39 30.24 91.70
N SER A 16 48.36 31.54 92.00
CA SER A 16 47.14 32.29 92.23
C SER A 16 46.18 31.91 91.12
N LYS A 17 45.07 31.23 91.45
CA LYS A 17 43.90 31.19 90.56
C LYS A 17 43.66 32.65 90.24
N SER A 18 43.97 33.04 89.01
CA SER A 18 43.72 34.37 88.50
C SER A 18 42.21 34.57 88.64
N ILE A 19 41.80 35.25 89.72
CA ILE A 19 40.40 35.49 90.02
C ILE A 19 39.88 36.32 88.85
N SER A 20 39.01 35.73 88.04
CA SER A 20 38.38 36.45 86.93
C SER A 20 37.76 37.73 87.48
N GLN A 21 38.13 38.87 86.90
CA GLN A 21 37.61 40.17 87.35
C GLN A 21 36.11 40.30 87.04
N ILE A 22 35.66 39.62 85.99
CA ILE A 22 34.25 39.38 85.68
C ILE A 22 33.78 38.19 86.53
N TYR A 23 32.80 38.41 87.41
CA TYR A 23 32.22 37.34 88.23
C TYR A 23 30.84 36.90 87.73
N ASP A 24 30.14 37.73 86.96
CA ASP A 24 28.88 37.36 86.31
C ASP A 24 28.59 38.19 85.05
N ILE A 25 27.83 37.63 84.13
CA ILE A 25 27.28 38.31 82.95
C ILE A 25 25.81 37.95 82.81
N ASN A 26 24.90 38.85 83.15
CA ASN A 26 23.47 38.59 83.02
C ASN A 26 22.98 38.99 81.61
N PHE A 27 22.56 38.01 80.81
CA PHE A 27 22.01 38.27 79.48
C PHE A 27 20.57 38.72 79.60
N GLY A 28 20.24 39.85 78.95
CA GLY A 28 18.86 40.25 78.74
C GLY A 28 18.26 39.51 77.54
N GLY A 29 16.99 39.78 77.25
CA GLY A 29 16.39 39.34 75.99
C GLY A 29 17.15 39.94 74.80
N ASN A 30 17.41 39.12 73.78
CA ASN A 30 17.94 39.59 72.51
C ASN A 30 16.81 40.03 71.56
N THR A 31 17.13 40.85 70.56
CA THR A 31 16.33 41.03 69.34
C THR A 31 16.80 40.04 68.28
N GLN A 32 16.27 40.16 67.05
CA GLN A 32 16.73 39.37 65.90
C GLN A 32 18.23 39.60 65.59
N ASP A 33 18.73 40.79 65.87
CA ASP A 33 20.01 41.30 65.41
C ASP A 33 20.88 41.94 66.51
N GLU A 34 20.41 41.98 67.76
CA GLU A 34 21.14 42.59 68.89
C GLU A 34 21.03 41.71 70.14
N LEU A 35 22.16 41.46 70.81
CA LEU A 35 22.21 40.82 72.13
C LEU A 35 22.66 41.84 73.17
N LYS A 36 21.84 42.06 74.20
CA LYS A 36 22.15 42.92 75.35
C LYS A 36 22.51 42.09 76.57
N PHE A 37 23.51 42.54 77.33
CA PHE A 37 23.93 41.88 78.56
C PHE A 37 24.55 42.85 79.55
N LEU A 38 24.39 42.55 80.83
CA LEU A 38 24.98 43.26 81.96
C LEU A 38 26.21 42.50 82.44
N VAL A 39 27.37 43.11 82.38
CA VAL A 39 28.63 42.54 82.88
C VAL A 39 28.88 43.07 84.28
N ASN A 40 29.02 42.18 85.26
CA ASN A 40 29.33 42.51 86.64
C ASN A 40 30.80 42.16 86.93
N PHE A 41 31.56 43.12 87.44
CA PHE A 41 33.00 43.00 87.68
C PHE A 41 33.42 43.65 89.00
N ASN A 42 34.62 43.33 89.47
CA ASN A 42 35.16 43.90 90.71
C ASN A 42 35.46 45.40 90.54
N GLU A 43 34.87 46.26 91.39
CA GLU A 43 35.06 47.72 91.39
C GLU A 43 36.54 48.15 91.37
N ASN A 44 37.40 47.40 92.09
CA ASN A 44 38.82 47.73 92.20
C ASN A 44 39.62 47.43 90.92
N ASN A 45 39.02 46.71 89.96
CA ASN A 45 39.66 46.29 88.72
C ASN A 45 38.73 46.54 87.52
N PRO A 46 38.75 47.75 86.93
CA PRO A 46 37.87 48.08 85.83
C PRO A 46 38.22 47.29 84.57
N ILE A 47 37.26 46.60 83.99
CA ILE A 47 37.41 45.79 82.77
C ILE A 47 37.34 46.64 81.49
N ASN A 48 37.85 46.11 80.37
CA ASN A 48 37.62 46.63 79.02
C ASN A 48 37.43 45.48 78.02
N ILE A 49 36.18 45.07 77.81
CA ILE A 49 35.85 44.00 76.86
C ILE A 49 35.91 44.56 75.45
N THR A 50 36.89 44.15 74.66
CA THR A 50 37.05 44.62 73.27
C THR A 50 36.57 43.62 72.24
N GLU A 51 36.48 42.34 72.62
CA GLU A 51 36.14 41.27 71.71
C GLU A 51 35.38 40.17 72.46
N ILE A 52 34.38 39.61 71.81
CA ILE A 52 33.67 38.42 72.27
C ILE A 52 33.77 37.37 71.20
N LYS A 53 34.37 36.23 71.54
CA LYS A 53 34.52 35.09 70.62
C LYS A 53 33.56 33.97 70.97
N THR A 54 32.92 33.42 69.97
CA THR A 54 32.12 32.20 70.13
C THR A 54 32.96 30.96 69.86
N ASP A 55 32.57 29.84 70.47
CA ASP A 55 33.34 28.60 70.44
C ASP A 55 33.00 27.69 69.25
N LEU A 56 31.75 27.59 68.80
CA LEU A 56 31.39 26.74 67.65
C LEU A 56 31.49 27.50 66.33
N THR A 57 30.93 28.70 66.26
CA THR A 57 30.93 29.49 65.01
C THR A 57 32.23 30.26 64.79
N ASN A 58 33.11 30.34 65.80
CA ASN A 58 34.32 31.16 65.79
C ASN A 58 34.08 32.63 65.38
N GLN A 59 32.88 33.14 65.64
CA GLN A 59 32.54 34.54 65.38
C GLN A 59 33.18 35.43 66.43
N SER A 60 33.56 36.63 65.97
CA SER A 60 34.09 37.67 66.84
C SER A 60 33.17 38.87 66.78
N TYR A 61 32.72 39.33 67.94
CA TYR A 61 31.87 40.51 68.08
C TYR A 61 32.63 41.60 68.83
N ILE A 62 32.38 42.84 68.43
CA ILE A 62 32.89 44.01 69.12
C ILE A 62 31.74 44.55 69.97
N PRO A 63 31.76 44.41 71.31
CA PRO A 63 30.69 44.92 72.15
C PRO A 63 30.77 46.44 72.30
N SER A 64 29.60 47.08 72.29
CA SER A 64 29.42 48.47 72.69
C SER A 64 28.97 48.49 74.14
N CYS A 65 29.84 48.95 75.04
CA CYS A 65 29.60 48.94 76.49
C CYS A 65 29.48 50.36 77.05
N VAL A 66 28.53 50.56 77.96
CA VAL A 66 28.34 51.79 78.73
C VAL A 66 28.34 51.42 80.22
N ASN A 67 29.08 52.18 81.03
CA ASN A 67 29.08 51.98 82.48
C ASN A 67 27.66 52.21 83.03
N ASN A 68 27.14 51.21 83.74
CA ASN A 68 25.83 51.26 84.38
C ASN A 68 25.96 51.59 85.88
N SER A 69 27.01 51.09 86.52
CA SER A 69 27.42 51.43 87.89
C SER A 69 28.95 51.34 88.02
N LEU A 70 29.49 51.60 89.22
CA LEU A 70 30.93 51.47 89.51
C LEU A 70 31.47 50.04 89.29
N ASN A 71 30.60 49.04 89.37
CA ASN A 71 30.94 47.62 89.27
C ASN A 71 30.16 46.88 88.16
N SER A 72 29.50 47.61 87.24
CA SER A 72 28.77 46.99 86.14
C SER A 72 28.76 47.80 84.84
N GLN A 73 28.74 47.10 83.71
CA GLN A 73 28.62 47.66 82.36
C GLN A 73 27.45 47.03 81.63
N ILE A 74 26.60 47.85 81.00
CA ILE A 74 25.62 47.38 80.02
C ILE A 74 26.31 47.35 78.68
N CYS A 75 26.37 46.17 78.09
CA CYS A 75 26.98 45.92 76.80
C CYS A 75 25.94 45.42 75.81
N LYS A 76 26.20 45.68 74.52
CA LYS A 76 25.44 45.11 73.42
C LYS A 76 26.36 44.68 72.28
N ILE A 77 26.01 43.61 71.58
CA ILE A 77 26.64 43.19 70.33
C ILE A 77 25.60 43.13 69.22
N GLN A 78 26.01 43.49 67.99
CA GLN A 78 25.22 43.22 66.80
C GLN A 78 25.42 41.74 66.42
N LEU A 79 24.34 40.98 66.40
CA LEU A 79 24.32 39.58 65.97
C LEU A 79 24.38 39.53 64.44
N ASN A 80 25.27 38.67 63.93
CA ASN A 80 25.35 38.33 62.51
C ASN A 80 24.29 37.29 62.16
N PRO A 81 24.01 37.04 60.87
CA PRO A 81 23.10 35.97 60.46
C PRO A 81 23.48 34.58 61.01
N ILE A 82 24.76 34.29 61.13
CA ILE A 82 25.24 32.99 61.63
C ILE A 82 25.32 32.89 63.17
N SER A 83 25.05 33.97 63.93
CA SER A 83 25.11 33.93 65.41
C SER A 83 24.15 32.89 66.00
N GLN A 84 24.55 32.19 67.05
CA GLN A 84 23.71 31.17 67.65
C GLN A 84 23.87 31.09 69.16
N SER A 85 23.03 30.28 69.80
CA SER A 85 23.16 29.90 71.20
C SER A 85 24.39 29.00 71.33
N GLU A 86 25.44 29.54 71.95
CA GLU A 86 26.74 28.87 72.10
C GLU A 86 27.51 29.50 73.28
N LYS A 87 28.78 29.15 73.48
CA LYS A 87 29.58 29.70 74.58
C LYS A 87 30.33 30.93 74.11
N TYR A 88 30.04 32.07 74.74
CA TYR A 88 30.65 33.35 74.42
C TYR A 88 31.83 33.56 75.38
N THR A 89 33.01 33.79 74.82
CA THR A 89 34.28 34.06 75.50
C THR A 89 34.54 35.56 75.45
N PHE A 90 34.55 36.20 76.61
CA PHE A 90 34.73 37.64 76.75
C PHE A 90 36.21 37.95 76.95
N ILE A 91 36.79 38.72 76.04
CA ILE A 91 38.22 39.07 76.02
C ILE A 91 38.38 40.48 76.60
N ASP A 92 38.98 40.55 77.78
CA ASP A 92 39.35 41.80 78.45
C ASP A 92 40.81 42.15 78.14
N VAL A 93 41.04 43.28 77.46
CA VAL A 93 42.39 43.71 77.05
C VAL A 93 43.25 44.14 78.23
N LYS A 94 42.62 44.57 79.33
CA LYS A 94 43.37 44.90 80.55
C LYS A 94 43.91 43.65 81.24
N ASN A 95 43.30 42.48 81.01
CA ASN A 95 43.63 41.21 81.66
C ASN A 95 43.49 40.02 80.70
N PRO A 96 44.36 39.92 79.68
CA PRO A 96 44.19 38.96 78.58
C PRO A 96 44.31 37.49 79.02
N THR A 97 44.87 37.21 80.20
CA THR A 97 45.09 35.86 80.72
C THR A 97 43.84 35.24 81.35
N THR A 98 42.83 36.03 81.73
CA THR A 98 41.57 35.55 82.31
C THR A 98 40.42 35.68 81.32
N GLN A 99 40.12 34.61 80.58
CA GLN A 99 38.95 34.56 79.70
C GLN A 99 37.71 34.12 80.48
N PHE A 100 36.71 34.99 80.57
CA PHE A 100 35.39 34.61 81.09
C PHE A 100 34.58 33.96 79.97
N LYS A 101 33.98 32.80 80.24
CA LYS A 101 33.14 32.09 79.26
C LYS A 101 31.77 31.80 79.84
N LYS A 102 30.71 32.15 79.13
CA LYS A 102 29.33 31.88 79.55
C LYS A 102 28.52 31.32 78.39
N ASN A 103 27.66 30.36 78.69
CA ASN A 103 26.68 29.86 77.73
C ASN A 103 25.61 30.94 77.57
N VAL A 104 25.31 31.29 76.32
CA VAL A 104 24.35 32.33 75.98
C VAL A 104 23.21 31.69 75.21
N THR A 105 22.00 31.87 75.71
CA THR A 105 20.78 31.51 74.98
C THR A 105 20.26 32.75 74.28
N LEU A 106 20.03 32.63 72.98
CA LEU A 106 19.35 33.64 72.18
C LEU A 106 17.90 33.15 72.00
N ASP A 107 16.90 33.92 72.41
CA ASP A 107 15.50 33.49 72.42
C ASP A 107 14.69 34.06 71.24
N ASN A 108 15.10 35.19 70.62
CA ASN A 108 14.31 35.89 69.59
C ASN A 108 14.94 35.93 68.19
N LYS A 109 15.72 34.92 67.79
CA LYS A 109 16.50 34.98 66.54
C LYS A 109 15.87 34.30 65.32
N PHE A 110 14.67 33.76 65.40
CA PHE A 110 14.14 32.91 64.32
C PHE A 110 13.62 33.72 63.15
N ASN A 111 14.30 33.59 62.02
CA ASN A 111 13.81 34.00 60.71
C ASN A 111 14.05 32.82 59.76
N LEU A 112 13.16 31.83 59.82
CA LEU A 112 13.23 30.62 59.03
C LEU A 112 12.30 30.71 57.82
N LYS A 113 12.85 30.36 56.67
CA LYS A 113 12.14 30.22 55.40
C LYS A 113 12.17 28.77 54.96
N ILE A 114 11.04 28.28 54.48
CA ILE A 114 10.94 26.98 53.83
C ILE A 114 11.43 27.15 52.38
N GLU A 115 12.45 26.39 51.99
CA GLU A 115 13.10 26.51 50.67
C GLU A 115 12.60 25.47 49.66
N SER A 116 12.05 24.35 50.12
CA SER A 116 11.60 23.28 49.25
C SER A 116 10.25 22.72 49.65
N GLN A 117 9.51 22.27 48.65
CA GLN A 117 8.33 21.43 48.79
C GLN A 117 8.74 19.97 48.58
N PRO A 118 8.40 19.07 49.51
CA PRO A 118 8.74 17.65 49.40
C PRO A 118 7.85 16.97 48.35
N LYS A 119 8.39 15.99 47.62
CA LYS A 119 7.57 15.07 46.83
C LYS A 119 6.81 14.12 47.73
N THR A 120 5.72 13.57 47.23
CA THR A 120 4.93 12.57 47.97
C THR A 120 5.70 11.24 48.14
N ARG A 121 6.70 10.98 47.29
CA ARG A 121 7.59 9.82 47.34
C ARG A 121 9.01 10.14 46.85
N ASN A 122 10.01 9.37 47.28
CA ASN A 122 11.43 9.40 46.91
C ASN A 122 12.22 10.69 47.24
N GLU A 123 11.58 11.85 47.34
CA GLU A 123 12.20 13.13 47.69
C GLU A 123 11.38 13.88 48.76
N THR A 124 11.18 13.22 49.90
CA THR A 124 10.34 13.66 51.02
C THR A 124 11.02 14.69 51.93
N ILE A 125 11.96 15.46 51.39
CA ILE A 125 12.84 16.34 52.14
C ILE A 125 12.30 17.78 52.13
N ILE A 126 12.13 18.36 53.32
CA ILE A 126 11.95 19.80 53.48
C ILE A 126 13.30 20.43 53.83
N LYS A 127 13.68 21.44 53.06
CA LYS A 127 14.82 22.31 53.32
C LYS A 127 14.34 23.59 53.98
N PHE A 128 15.06 23.99 55.02
CA PHE A 128 14.86 25.25 55.72
C PHE A 128 16.13 26.07 55.59
N SER A 129 15.96 27.39 55.44
CA SER A 129 17.04 28.35 55.54
C SER A 129 16.73 29.51 56.46
N GLY A 130 17.78 30.19 56.87
CA GLY A 130 17.71 31.41 57.65
C GLY A 130 18.32 31.23 59.03
N LEU A 131 17.85 32.04 59.96
CA LEU A 131 18.41 32.14 61.29
C LEU A 131 17.75 31.08 62.19
N TYR A 132 18.53 30.09 62.60
CA TYR A 132 18.14 29.11 63.62
C TYR A 132 19.35 28.77 64.49
N PHE A 133 19.11 28.13 65.63
CA PHE A 133 20.18 27.67 66.49
C PHE A 133 20.70 26.32 66.03
N GLN A 134 21.97 26.24 65.64
CA GLN A 134 22.56 24.92 65.51
C GLN A 134 22.64 24.27 66.90
N PRO A 135 22.51 22.94 66.97
CA PRO A 135 22.55 22.23 68.24
C PRO A 135 23.91 22.47 68.92
N TYR A 136 23.91 22.88 70.18
CA TYR A 136 25.14 23.03 70.97
C TYR A 136 25.50 21.68 71.61
N PRO A 137 26.55 20.97 71.14
CA PRO A 137 26.86 19.64 71.64
C PRO A 137 27.68 19.68 72.95
N PRO A 138 27.49 18.73 73.88
CA PRO A 138 26.39 17.76 73.99
C PRO A 138 25.42 18.16 75.12
N GLY A 139 24.11 18.29 74.80
CA GLY A 139 23.05 18.11 75.79
C GLY A 139 22.23 19.33 76.22
N LEU A 140 22.56 20.55 75.79
CA LEU A 140 21.93 21.75 76.37
C LEU A 140 20.83 22.37 75.48
N TYR A 141 21.00 22.36 74.15
CA TYR A 141 20.06 23.02 73.24
C TYR A 141 19.82 22.13 72.01
N TYR A 142 18.66 21.46 71.99
CA TYR A 142 18.22 20.64 70.87
C TYR A 142 17.10 21.33 70.10
N LEU A 143 17.26 21.38 68.78
CA LEU A 143 16.21 21.81 67.88
C LEU A 143 15.19 20.69 67.77
N THR A 144 13.95 20.94 68.20
CA THR A 144 12.83 20.02 68.04
C THR A 144 11.88 20.57 66.99
N ILE A 145 11.61 19.80 65.94
CA ILE A 145 10.67 20.16 64.88
C ILE A 145 9.52 19.17 64.95
N ILE A 146 8.30 19.69 65.08
CA ILE A 146 7.07 18.91 65.05
C ILE A 146 6.37 19.26 63.75
N THR A 147 6.19 18.28 62.89
CA THR A 147 5.38 18.42 61.67
C THR A 147 4.04 17.75 61.88
N THR A 148 2.95 18.45 61.56
CA THR A 148 1.60 17.89 61.51
C THR A 148 1.14 17.83 60.06
N ASN A 149 0.78 16.65 59.60
CA ASN A 149 0.24 16.41 58.26
C ASN A 149 -0.85 15.32 58.35
N LEU A 150 -2.04 15.58 57.79
CA LEU A 150 -3.22 14.70 57.91
C LEU A 150 -3.50 14.22 59.35
N ASN A 151 -3.37 15.12 60.32
CA ASN A 151 -3.49 14.85 61.77
C ASN A 151 -2.43 13.90 62.37
N ILE A 152 -1.40 13.56 61.61
CA ILE A 152 -0.25 12.77 62.09
C ILE A 152 0.87 13.74 62.47
N ASN A 153 1.32 13.64 63.72
CA ASN A 153 2.46 14.40 64.24
C ASN A 153 3.74 13.58 64.12
N LYS A 154 4.78 14.13 63.49
CA LYS A 154 6.15 13.58 63.48
C LYS A 154 7.08 14.55 64.18
N THR A 155 7.92 14.03 65.08
CA THR A 155 8.89 14.82 65.84
C THR A 155 10.32 14.48 65.40
N PHE A 156 11.05 15.51 65.00
CA PHE A 156 12.45 15.47 64.62
C PHE A 156 13.26 16.21 65.67
N SER A 157 14.34 15.61 66.15
CA SER A 157 15.22 16.23 67.13
C SER A 157 16.62 16.25 66.58
N SER A 158 17.37 17.32 66.79
CA SER A 158 18.79 17.30 66.49
C SER A 158 19.56 16.29 67.36
N SER A 159 19.03 15.92 68.53
CA SER A 159 19.65 14.94 69.44
C SER A 159 19.75 13.53 68.88
N ASN A 160 18.87 13.16 67.94
CA ASN A 160 18.80 11.81 67.38
C ASN A 160 19.25 11.74 65.92
N GLY A 161 19.91 12.79 65.41
CA GLY A 161 20.46 12.84 64.05
C GLY A 161 19.42 12.90 62.93
N LYS A 162 18.13 13.09 63.25
CA LYS A 162 17.07 13.20 62.23
C LYS A 162 17.00 14.55 61.53
N ILE A 163 17.74 15.54 62.02
CA ILE A 163 17.92 16.85 61.38
C ILE A 163 19.31 16.89 60.76
N LYS A 164 19.38 17.04 59.43
CA LYS A 164 20.66 17.12 58.70
C LYS A 164 20.98 18.58 58.40
N PHE A 165 21.98 19.10 59.09
CA PHE A 165 22.51 20.45 58.85
C PHE A 165 23.40 20.44 57.60
N THR A 166 23.09 21.29 56.62
CA THR A 166 23.85 21.39 55.36
C THR A 166 24.77 22.60 55.33
N SER A 167 24.46 23.63 56.12
CA SER A 167 25.32 24.79 56.38
C SER A 167 24.95 25.43 57.74
N PRO A 168 25.69 26.45 58.21
CA PRO A 168 25.31 27.24 59.38
C PRO A 168 23.90 27.85 59.34
N THR A 169 23.35 28.05 58.14
CA THR A 169 22.05 28.71 57.94
C THR A 169 21.06 27.85 57.17
N THR A 170 21.38 26.58 56.92
CA THR A 170 20.46 25.65 56.24
C THR A 170 20.45 24.27 56.88
N PHE A 171 19.26 23.69 57.02
CA PHE A 171 19.09 22.30 57.44
C PHE A 171 17.94 21.65 56.69
N GLN A 172 17.88 20.33 56.75
CA GLN A 172 16.81 19.56 56.12
C GLN A 172 16.32 18.43 57.02
N ILE A 173 15.04 18.12 56.89
CA ILE A 173 14.40 16.97 57.52
C ILE A 173 13.72 16.14 56.45
N ASP A 174 13.77 14.82 56.61
CA ASP A 174 12.98 13.90 55.81
C ASP A 174 11.65 13.64 56.53
N ILE A 175 10.56 14.15 55.99
CA ILE A 175 9.24 14.02 56.59
C ILE A 175 8.54 12.71 56.21
N GLY A 176 9.15 11.89 55.36
CA GLY A 176 8.59 10.66 54.81
C GLY A 176 7.43 10.86 53.84
N GLU A 177 6.94 9.76 53.29
CA GLU A 177 5.84 9.75 52.31
C GLU A 177 4.55 10.26 52.95
N SER A 178 3.93 11.27 52.33
CA SER A 178 2.56 11.75 52.64
C SER A 178 2.05 12.68 51.55
N VAL A 179 0.91 13.33 51.78
CA VAL A 179 0.24 14.27 50.87
C VAL A 179 -0.36 15.46 51.64
N GLY A 180 -0.71 16.55 50.96
CA GLY A 180 -1.46 17.66 51.57
C GLY A 180 -0.61 18.70 52.31
N ASP A 181 -1.28 19.53 53.11
CA ASP A 181 -0.65 20.60 53.87
C ASP A 181 0.22 20.07 55.02
N ILE A 182 1.32 20.76 55.26
CA ILE A 182 2.29 20.45 56.30
C ILE A 182 2.38 21.66 57.23
N LYS A 183 1.93 21.49 58.47
CA LYS A 183 2.12 22.48 59.55
C LYS A 183 3.39 22.14 60.31
N ILE A 184 4.21 23.14 60.60
CA ILE A 184 5.54 22.96 61.18
C ILE A 184 5.65 23.86 62.41
N SER A 185 5.86 23.25 63.56
CA SER A 185 6.14 23.93 64.82
C SER A 185 7.56 23.62 65.24
N ILE A 186 8.34 24.64 65.52
CA ILE A 186 9.73 24.51 65.95
C ILE A 186 9.79 24.89 67.43
N LYS A 187 10.38 24.02 68.25
CA LYS A 187 10.47 24.18 69.69
C LYS A 187 11.90 24.00 70.17
N GLU A 188 12.27 24.87 71.08
CA GLU A 188 13.47 24.81 71.91
C GLU A 188 13.07 25.01 73.39
N PRO A 189 13.98 24.77 74.37
CA PRO A 189 13.62 24.87 75.79
C PRO A 189 12.95 26.19 76.20
N SER A 190 13.37 27.32 75.64
CA SER A 190 12.87 28.67 75.95
C SER A 190 12.05 29.32 74.83
N TYR A 191 11.97 28.70 73.64
CA TYR A 191 11.34 29.31 72.46
C TYR A 191 10.38 28.35 71.73
N GLN A 192 9.31 28.92 71.17
CA GLN A 192 8.42 28.26 70.23
C GLN A 192 8.17 29.16 69.03
N SER A 193 8.40 28.64 67.82
CA SER A 193 8.15 29.39 66.59
C SER A 193 6.66 29.59 66.34
N PRO A 194 6.26 30.63 65.59
CA PRO A 194 5.00 30.62 64.86
C PRO A 194 4.88 29.33 64.03
N ILE A 195 3.65 28.87 63.83
CA ILE A 195 3.40 27.71 62.97
C ILE A 195 3.72 28.13 61.53
N LEU A 196 4.71 27.48 60.93
CA LEU A 196 5.00 27.61 59.51
C LEU A 196 4.11 26.63 58.73
N THR A 197 3.71 27.01 57.53
CA THR A 197 2.91 26.16 56.65
C THR A 197 3.59 26.00 55.30
N THR A 198 3.64 24.76 54.82
CA THR A 198 3.99 24.41 53.44
C THR A 198 3.10 23.25 53.00
N TYR A 199 3.35 22.68 51.85
CA TYR A 199 2.58 21.56 51.32
C TYR A 199 3.47 20.67 50.45
N TYR A 200 3.07 19.42 50.25
CA TYR A 200 3.73 18.52 49.30
C TYR A 200 3.64 19.07 47.87
N GLN A 201 4.56 18.70 46.98
CA GLN A 201 4.50 19.16 45.58
C GLN A 201 3.14 18.85 44.94
N ARG A 202 2.68 19.77 44.07
CA ARG A 202 1.40 19.61 43.36
C ARG A 202 1.43 18.34 42.48
N PRO A 203 0.29 17.66 42.32
CA PRO A 203 0.18 16.56 41.37
C PRO A 203 0.44 17.06 39.95
N ILE A 204 1.18 16.28 39.16
CA ILE A 204 1.53 16.59 37.76
C ILE A 204 0.98 15.46 36.91
N ILE A 205 0.21 15.79 35.87
CA ILE A 205 -0.26 14.82 34.87
C ILE A 205 0.66 14.91 33.66
N GLU A 206 1.30 13.80 33.31
CA GLU A 206 2.17 13.67 32.13
C GLU A 206 1.36 13.17 30.93
N SER A 207 0.52 12.15 31.13
CA SER A 207 -0.33 11.60 30.07
C SER A 207 -1.63 11.04 30.61
N ILE A 208 -2.63 10.94 29.72
CA ILE A 208 -3.89 10.27 29.96
C ILE A 208 -4.16 9.34 28.77
N GLU A 209 -4.45 8.08 29.07
CA GLU A 209 -4.84 7.06 28.11
C GLU A 209 -6.26 6.59 28.45
N PHE A 210 -7.06 6.29 27.42
CA PHE A 210 -8.41 5.76 27.57
C PHE A 210 -8.58 4.51 26.72
N GLU A 211 -8.93 3.40 27.37
CA GLU A 211 -9.18 2.12 26.72
C GLU A 211 -10.32 1.40 27.45
N SER A 212 -11.33 0.90 26.74
CA SER A 212 -12.38 0.04 27.29
C SER A 212 -13.07 0.58 28.57
N ASN A 213 -13.45 1.86 28.58
CA ASN A 213 -14.04 2.58 29.73
C ASN A 213 -13.10 2.78 30.94
N GLN A 214 -11.81 2.52 30.76
CA GLN A 214 -10.78 2.74 31.78
C GLN A 214 -9.90 3.91 31.38
N ILE A 215 -9.68 4.82 32.31
CA ILE A 215 -8.71 5.92 32.18
C ILE A 215 -7.46 5.54 32.97
N THR A 216 -6.30 5.68 32.33
CA THR A 216 -4.98 5.60 32.97
C THR A 216 -4.34 6.98 32.94
N ILE A 217 -4.17 7.60 34.10
CA ILE A 217 -3.44 8.86 34.28
C ILE A 217 -2.03 8.52 34.73
N ARG A 218 -1.01 8.97 33.99
CA ARG A 218 0.40 8.87 34.37
C ARG A 218 0.93 10.23 34.78
N GLY A 219 1.81 10.27 35.78
CA GLY A 219 2.34 11.52 36.29
C GLY A 219 3.23 11.38 37.52
N ASP A 220 3.23 12.41 38.37
CA ASP A 220 3.98 12.42 39.63
C ASP A 220 3.16 13.11 40.74
N ASN A 221 3.55 12.84 41.98
CA ASN A 221 2.97 13.38 43.20
C ASN A 221 1.49 13.00 43.46
N PHE A 222 1.05 11.81 43.05
CA PHE A 222 -0.32 11.32 43.29
C PHE A 222 -0.53 10.73 44.70
N GLY A 223 0.55 10.48 45.44
CA GLY A 223 0.50 9.69 46.67
C GLY A 223 0.35 8.19 46.40
N ASN A 224 0.57 7.37 47.41
CA ASN A 224 0.37 5.92 47.32
C ASN A 224 -1.09 5.54 47.67
N SER A 225 -1.41 4.25 47.59
CA SER A 225 -2.78 3.74 47.78
C SER A 225 -3.40 4.03 49.15
N ILE A 226 -2.60 4.27 50.20
CA ILE A 226 -3.13 4.62 51.52
C ILE A 226 -3.73 6.03 51.57
N TYR A 227 -3.49 6.87 50.56
CA TYR A 227 -4.04 8.23 50.46
C TYR A 227 -5.22 8.35 49.50
N LEU A 228 -5.84 7.22 49.11
CA LEU A 228 -6.94 7.18 48.15
C LEU A 228 -8.12 8.09 48.53
N GLU A 229 -8.47 8.16 49.83
CA GLU A 229 -9.57 8.99 50.34
C GLU A 229 -9.36 10.50 50.14
N TYR A 230 -8.12 10.92 49.92
CA TYR A 230 -7.75 12.33 49.69
C TYR A 230 -7.66 12.70 48.21
N ILE A 231 -7.87 11.75 47.30
CA ILE A 231 -7.82 11.98 45.86
C ILE A 231 -9.19 12.45 45.38
N VAL A 232 -9.20 13.57 44.67
CA VAL A 232 -10.36 14.06 43.94
C VAL A 232 -9.94 14.29 42.49
N ILE A 233 -10.59 13.57 41.59
CA ILE A 233 -10.42 13.72 40.14
C ILE A 233 -11.68 14.38 39.62
N LYS A 234 -11.54 15.49 38.89
CA LYS A 234 -12.65 16.10 38.17
C LYS A 234 -12.41 15.97 36.68
N MET A 235 -13.45 15.54 35.97
CA MET A 235 -13.51 15.53 34.51
C MET A 235 -14.61 16.47 34.06
N ASN A 236 -14.26 17.53 33.32
CA ASN A 236 -15.20 18.62 32.94
C ASN A 236 -16.00 19.14 34.16
N SER A 237 -15.30 19.45 35.25
CA SER A 237 -15.88 19.88 36.54
C SER A 237 -16.73 18.85 37.29
N THR A 238 -16.93 17.64 36.74
CA THR A 238 -17.65 16.56 37.42
C THR A 238 -16.69 15.69 38.23
N ILE A 239 -16.92 15.60 39.53
CA ILE A 239 -16.13 14.76 40.44
C ILE A 239 -16.37 13.29 40.10
N GLN A 240 -15.29 12.54 39.90
CA GLN A 240 -15.34 11.10 39.71
C GLN A 240 -15.51 10.40 41.06
N ASP A 241 -16.28 9.32 41.09
CA ASP A 241 -16.47 8.52 42.29
C ASP A 241 -15.16 7.83 42.68
N GLN A 242 -14.75 7.98 43.94
CA GLN A 242 -13.54 7.33 44.47
C GLN A 242 -13.62 5.81 44.37
N SER A 243 -14.83 5.23 44.42
CA SER A 243 -15.03 3.78 44.26
C SER A 243 -14.66 3.26 42.86
N SER A 244 -14.57 4.16 41.86
CA SER A 244 -14.19 3.81 40.50
C SER A 244 -12.69 3.63 40.30
N ILE A 245 -11.87 4.07 41.26
CA ILE A 245 -10.40 3.98 41.21
C ILE A 245 -9.99 2.52 41.47
N ILE A 246 -9.40 1.89 40.46
CA ILE A 246 -8.94 0.51 40.49
C ILE A 246 -7.51 0.44 41.03
N GLU A 247 -6.65 1.34 40.59
CA GLU A 247 -5.26 1.41 41.00
C GLU A 247 -4.87 2.85 41.31
N ASN A 248 -4.12 3.04 42.39
CA ASN A 248 -3.50 4.31 42.72
C ASN A 248 -2.11 4.05 43.31
N ASN A 249 -1.11 4.64 42.67
CA ASN A 249 0.24 4.74 43.18
C ASN A 249 0.81 6.14 42.86
N ASN A 250 2.04 6.40 43.29
CA ASN A 250 2.63 7.74 43.21
C ASN A 250 2.66 8.36 41.80
N ASN A 251 2.68 7.53 40.76
CA ASN A 251 2.86 7.95 39.38
C ASN A 251 1.76 7.48 38.43
N ILE A 252 0.79 6.70 38.90
CA ILE A 252 -0.29 6.13 38.09
C ILE A 252 -1.59 6.13 38.88
N ILE A 253 -2.66 6.58 38.23
CA ILE A 253 -4.03 6.36 38.69
C ILE A 253 -4.83 5.71 37.56
N ILE A 254 -5.52 4.62 37.88
CA ILE A 254 -6.40 3.91 36.96
C ILE A 254 -7.81 3.91 37.53
N PHE A 255 -8.79 4.35 36.76
CA PHE A 255 -10.19 4.34 37.19
C PHE A 255 -11.15 4.09 36.04
N ASN A 256 -12.33 3.57 36.35
CA ASN A 256 -13.40 3.35 35.38
C ASN A 256 -14.28 4.59 35.25
N THR A 257 -14.70 4.92 34.03
CA THR A 257 -15.70 5.97 33.81
C THR A 257 -16.66 5.59 32.70
N SER A 258 -17.93 5.92 32.88
CA SER A 258 -18.97 5.83 31.85
C SER A 258 -19.22 7.16 31.13
N GLN A 259 -18.53 8.22 31.55
CA GLN A 259 -18.73 9.57 31.00
C GLN A 259 -18.01 9.79 29.66
N ILE A 260 -17.02 8.97 29.33
CA ILE A 260 -16.38 8.95 28.01
C ILE A 260 -17.02 7.84 27.19
N ASN A 261 -17.65 8.21 26.07
CA ASN A 261 -18.11 7.25 25.08
C ASN A 261 -17.04 7.09 23.98
N ASP A 262 -16.52 5.87 23.81
CA ASP A 262 -15.45 5.58 22.85
C ASP A 262 -15.87 5.79 21.39
N ASN A 263 -17.17 5.93 21.11
CA ASN A 263 -17.68 6.19 19.76
C ASN A 263 -17.66 7.67 19.37
N PHE A 264 -17.24 8.58 20.25
CA PHE A 264 -17.29 10.02 19.99
C PHE A 264 -15.92 10.66 20.17
N SER A 265 -15.57 11.54 19.22
CA SER A 265 -14.48 12.47 19.36
C SER A 265 -14.90 13.60 20.28
N ASN A 266 -14.18 13.77 21.39
CA ASN A 266 -14.52 14.71 22.47
C ASN A 266 -13.27 15.16 23.20
N GLN A 267 -13.36 16.31 23.86
CA GLN A 267 -12.31 16.86 24.69
C GLN A 267 -12.75 16.87 26.16
N PHE A 268 -11.83 16.47 27.04
CA PHE A 268 -12.06 16.43 28.48
C PHE A 268 -10.97 17.21 29.20
N GLN A 269 -11.39 18.05 30.15
CA GLN A 269 -10.51 18.75 31.07
C GLN A 269 -10.37 17.94 32.36
N PHE A 270 -9.14 17.59 32.71
CA PHE A 270 -8.81 16.89 33.93
C PHE A 270 -8.21 17.82 34.96
N GLU A 271 -8.80 17.82 36.15
CA GLU A 271 -8.25 18.42 37.37
C GLU A 271 -8.02 17.29 38.36
N ILE A 272 -6.83 17.25 38.96
CA ILE A 272 -6.52 16.31 40.03
C ILE A 272 -6.10 17.11 41.26
N SER A 273 -6.71 16.78 42.39
CA SER A 273 -6.31 17.33 43.68
C SER A 273 -6.08 16.22 44.68
N ILE A 274 -4.96 16.31 45.40
CA ILE A 274 -4.58 15.38 46.46
C ILE A 274 -4.54 16.15 47.77
N ALA A 275 -5.41 15.80 48.72
CA ALA A 275 -5.53 16.48 50.02
C ALA A 275 -5.61 18.02 49.89
N ASN A 276 -6.51 18.49 49.01
CA ASN A 276 -6.77 19.90 48.68
C ASN A 276 -5.66 20.63 47.91
N ILE A 277 -4.62 19.94 47.45
CA ILE A 277 -3.60 20.50 46.58
C ILE A 277 -3.90 20.11 45.13
N SER A 278 -4.41 21.04 44.33
CA SER A 278 -4.66 20.83 42.91
C SER A 278 -3.42 21.01 42.04
N ASN A 279 -3.41 20.32 40.89
CA ASN A 279 -2.52 20.60 39.77
C ASN A 279 -2.61 22.09 39.35
N SER A 280 -1.54 22.60 38.75
CA SER A 280 -1.44 24.04 38.41
C SER A 280 -2.35 24.44 37.24
N ASN A 281 -2.55 23.55 36.27
CA ASN A 281 -3.37 23.77 35.08
C ASN A 281 -4.15 22.50 34.75
N TYR A 282 -5.32 22.65 34.14
CA TYR A 282 -6.07 21.53 33.59
C TYR A 282 -5.25 20.76 32.56
N PHE A 283 -5.31 19.43 32.63
CA PHE A 283 -4.79 18.59 31.56
C PHE A 283 -5.90 18.37 30.53
N ILE A 284 -5.61 18.64 29.25
CA ILE A 284 -6.57 18.49 28.17
C ILE A 284 -6.36 17.13 27.50
N PHE A 285 -7.29 16.21 27.72
CA PHE A 285 -7.34 14.94 27.00
C PHE A 285 -8.26 15.07 25.80
N GLN A 286 -7.81 14.59 24.64
CA GLN A 286 -8.59 14.60 23.41
C GLN A 286 -8.78 13.18 22.92
N ASN A 287 -10.04 12.73 22.89
CA ASN A 287 -10.41 11.48 22.27
C ASN A 287 -10.45 11.69 20.75
N ARG A 288 -9.33 11.42 20.07
CA ARG A 288 -9.14 11.77 18.65
C ARG A 288 -9.78 10.75 17.71
N PRO A 289 -10.28 11.17 16.53
CA PRO A 289 -10.72 10.25 15.48
C PRO A 289 -9.57 9.42 14.95
N THR A 290 -9.86 8.18 14.55
CA THR A 290 -8.88 7.29 13.92
C THR A 290 -9.41 6.76 12.61
N ILE A 291 -8.55 6.69 11.60
CA ILE A 291 -8.90 6.23 10.26
C ILE A 291 -8.37 4.79 10.13
N GLU A 292 -9.22 3.87 9.68
CA GLU A 292 -8.88 2.47 9.44
C GLU A 292 -8.95 2.09 7.96
N SER A 293 -9.85 2.70 7.18
CA SER A 293 -9.87 2.56 5.72
C SER A 293 -10.62 3.70 5.04
N ILE A 294 -10.41 3.81 3.73
CA ILE A 294 -11.13 4.73 2.84
C ILE A 294 -11.35 4.03 1.49
N ASN A 295 -12.51 4.19 0.87
CA ASN A 295 -12.72 3.70 -0.49
C ASN A 295 -12.04 4.61 -1.52
N THR A 296 -11.71 4.07 -2.69
CA THR A 296 -11.17 4.86 -3.80
C THR A 296 -12.29 5.32 -4.72
N ILE A 297 -12.11 6.48 -5.35
CA ILE A 297 -13.05 7.07 -6.30
C ILE A 297 -12.34 7.52 -7.59
N PRO A 298 -13.07 7.77 -8.69
CA PRO A 298 -12.47 8.32 -9.92
C PRO A 298 -12.00 9.77 -9.75
N TYR A 299 -11.14 10.24 -10.66
CA TYR A 299 -10.62 11.62 -10.67
C TYR A 299 -11.70 12.71 -10.71
N LYS A 300 -12.89 12.41 -11.23
CA LYS A 300 -14.03 13.35 -11.25
C LYS A 300 -14.58 13.69 -9.86
N GLY A 301 -14.05 13.09 -8.80
CA GLY A 301 -14.61 13.19 -7.46
C GLY A 301 -15.78 12.23 -7.27
N GLY A 302 -16.44 12.35 -6.13
CA GLY A 302 -17.57 11.50 -5.76
C GLY A 302 -17.70 11.29 -4.26
N GLU A 303 -18.65 10.44 -3.89
CA GLU A 303 -18.86 10.05 -2.49
C GLU A 303 -17.74 9.10 -2.06
N ILE A 304 -16.99 9.51 -1.05
CA ILE A 304 -16.06 8.65 -0.32
C ILE A 304 -16.68 8.24 1.01
N THR A 305 -16.28 7.06 1.48
CA THR A 305 -16.59 6.50 2.78
C THR A 305 -15.27 6.27 3.50
N ILE A 306 -15.13 6.90 4.65
CA ILE A 306 -14.01 6.70 5.57
C ILE A 306 -14.53 5.87 6.75
N SER A 307 -13.89 4.73 7.00
CA SER A 307 -14.19 3.88 8.14
C SER A 307 -13.10 3.98 9.20
N GLY A 308 -13.49 3.88 10.46
CA GLY A 308 -12.59 3.98 11.60
C GLY A 308 -13.34 4.12 12.92
N LYS A 309 -12.79 4.89 13.85
CA LYS A 309 -13.38 5.10 15.18
C LYS A 309 -13.56 6.58 15.46
N ARG A 310 -14.59 6.90 16.25
CA ARG A 310 -14.89 8.26 16.72
C ARG A 310 -15.12 9.23 15.55
N LEU A 311 -15.75 8.74 14.48
CA LEU A 311 -16.04 9.53 13.28
C LEU A 311 -17.43 10.17 13.35
N ASN A 312 -17.84 10.61 14.54
CA ASN A 312 -19.20 11.07 14.81
C ASN A 312 -19.52 12.41 14.11
N SER A 313 -20.73 12.50 13.57
CA SER A 313 -21.31 13.71 12.96
C SER A 313 -22.30 14.44 13.86
N LYS A 314 -22.62 13.82 14.99
CA LYS A 314 -23.37 14.41 16.08
C LYS A 314 -22.59 14.23 17.38
N ARG A 315 -22.82 15.13 18.32
CA ARG A 315 -22.31 15.05 19.69
C ARG A 315 -23.15 14.07 20.49
N PHE A 316 -22.68 13.74 21.70
CA PHE A 316 -23.36 12.82 22.62
C PHE A 316 -24.79 13.30 23.00
N ASP A 317 -25.04 14.61 22.98
CA ASP A 317 -26.35 15.23 23.23
C ASP A 317 -27.25 15.30 21.97
N ASN A 318 -26.85 14.63 20.88
CA ASN A 318 -27.53 14.60 19.58
C ASN A 318 -27.51 15.95 18.80
N SER A 319 -26.78 16.96 19.28
CA SER A 319 -26.49 18.18 18.49
C SER A 319 -25.51 17.90 17.35
N SER A 320 -25.53 18.69 16.27
CA SER A 320 -24.61 18.52 15.14
C SER A 320 -23.17 18.87 15.53
N SER A 321 -22.20 18.05 15.11
CA SER A 321 -20.77 18.33 15.22
C SER A 321 -20.28 19.18 14.04
N GLU A 322 -19.26 20.00 14.28
CA GLU A 322 -18.53 20.68 13.21
C GLU A 322 -17.48 19.71 12.64
N ILE A 323 -17.58 19.36 11.36
CA ILE A 323 -16.72 18.35 10.74
C ILE A 323 -16.03 18.95 9.52
N GLU A 324 -14.71 18.83 9.48
CA GLU A 324 -13.87 19.19 8.34
C GLU A 324 -13.03 17.96 7.96
N ILE A 325 -13.20 17.49 6.73
CA ILE A 325 -12.41 16.38 6.18
C ILE A 325 -11.59 16.92 5.01
N LYS A 326 -10.26 16.75 5.09
CA LYS A 326 -9.30 17.12 4.05
C LYS A 326 -8.56 15.89 3.53
N ILE A 327 -8.39 15.82 2.23
CA ILE A 327 -7.57 14.83 1.55
C ILE A 327 -6.59 15.57 0.65
N GLY A 328 -5.33 15.68 1.09
CA GLY A 328 -4.39 16.65 0.51
C GLY A 328 -4.96 18.06 0.59
N ASP A 329 -5.03 18.75 -0.56
CA ASP A 329 -5.60 20.09 -0.68
C ASP A 329 -7.14 20.09 -0.88
N TYR A 330 -7.76 18.91 -0.97
CA TYR A 330 -9.18 18.77 -1.26
C TYR A 330 -10.02 18.73 0.01
N ILE A 331 -10.99 19.64 0.12
CA ILE A 331 -11.97 19.65 1.22
C ILE A 331 -13.19 18.84 0.81
N CYS A 332 -13.55 17.86 1.63
CA CYS A 332 -14.73 17.05 1.43
C CYS A 332 -16.00 17.80 1.86
N SER A 333 -17.07 17.68 1.07
CA SER A 333 -18.35 18.36 1.33
C SER A 333 -19.41 17.44 1.92
N SER A 334 -20.31 17.99 2.72
CA SER A 334 -21.46 17.28 3.32
C SER A 334 -21.10 15.99 4.11
N PRO A 335 -20.17 16.05 5.07
CA PRO A 335 -19.84 14.90 5.89
C PRO A 335 -21.04 14.42 6.73
N SER A 336 -21.31 13.12 6.73
CA SER A 336 -22.42 12.49 7.48
C SER A 336 -22.11 11.04 7.83
N ASN A 337 -22.57 10.55 8.99
CA ASN A 337 -22.39 9.13 9.32
C ASN A 337 -23.24 8.22 8.44
N ILE A 338 -22.71 7.04 8.15
CA ILE A 338 -23.45 5.96 7.46
C ILE A 338 -24.25 5.13 8.47
N ASN A 339 -23.74 5.03 9.69
CA ASN A 339 -24.20 4.16 10.75
C ASN A 339 -24.22 4.88 12.11
N GLU A 340 -25.05 4.39 13.03
CA GLU A 340 -25.28 5.00 14.34
C GLU A 340 -24.13 4.78 15.35
N ASP A 341 -23.25 3.82 15.07
CA ASP A 341 -22.07 3.51 15.90
C ASP A 341 -20.88 4.45 15.66
N ASN A 342 -21.02 5.43 14.76
CA ASN A 342 -19.99 6.39 14.36
C ASN A 342 -18.70 5.74 13.83
N SER A 343 -18.78 4.52 13.28
CA SER A 343 -17.62 3.82 12.72
C SER A 343 -17.36 4.14 11.26
N SER A 344 -18.26 4.86 10.59
CA SER A 344 -18.06 5.32 9.21
C SER A 344 -18.69 6.68 8.95
N ILE A 345 -17.97 7.51 8.20
CA ILE A 345 -18.41 8.82 7.72
C ILE A 345 -18.29 8.87 6.20
N LYS A 346 -19.32 9.37 5.53
CA LYS A 346 -19.31 9.62 4.10
C LYS A 346 -19.29 11.10 3.80
N CYS A 347 -18.65 11.48 2.72
CA CYS A 347 -18.61 12.86 2.24
C CYS A 347 -18.31 12.90 0.74
N ASN A 348 -18.59 14.02 0.08
CA ASN A 348 -18.34 14.19 -1.34
C ASN A 348 -17.00 14.91 -1.58
N LEU A 349 -16.01 14.18 -2.09
CA LEU A 349 -14.71 14.71 -2.47
C LEU A 349 -14.80 15.34 -3.87
N PRO A 350 -14.31 16.57 -4.08
CA PRO A 350 -14.33 17.21 -5.40
C PRO A 350 -13.43 16.48 -6.41
N SER A 351 -13.55 16.85 -7.69
CA SER A 351 -12.66 16.38 -8.75
C SER A 351 -11.24 16.88 -8.53
N SER A 352 -10.25 16.00 -8.78
CA SER A 352 -8.85 16.40 -8.85
C SER A 352 -8.52 17.02 -10.20
N SER A 353 -7.72 18.10 -10.15
CA SER A 353 -7.13 18.74 -11.34
C SER A 353 -5.64 18.45 -11.49
N ASN A 354 -5.03 17.70 -10.58
CA ASN A 354 -3.58 17.51 -10.51
C ASN A 354 -3.20 16.06 -10.85
N GLU A 355 -2.29 15.90 -11.80
CA GLU A 355 -1.80 14.61 -12.31
C GLU A 355 -1.00 13.82 -11.25
N ASN A 356 -0.56 14.46 -10.17
CA ASN A 356 0.31 13.85 -9.16
C ASN A 356 -0.41 13.54 -7.83
N ASP A 357 -1.74 13.49 -7.84
CA ASP A 357 -2.54 13.22 -6.63
C ASP A 357 -2.55 11.73 -6.26
N GLU A 358 -1.38 11.26 -5.85
CA GLU A 358 -1.15 9.93 -5.30
C GLU A 358 -0.71 10.03 -3.84
N ASN A 359 -1.13 9.06 -3.02
CA ASN A 359 -0.76 8.97 -1.62
C ASN A 359 -1.09 10.24 -0.80
N LEU A 360 -2.24 10.85 -1.07
CA LEU A 360 -2.72 12.05 -0.38
C LEU A 360 -2.98 11.77 1.11
N GLU A 361 -2.58 12.72 1.95
CA GLU A 361 -2.82 12.69 3.40
C GLU A 361 -4.27 12.96 3.74
N ILE A 362 -4.79 12.27 4.75
CA ILE A 362 -6.17 12.41 5.21
C ILE A 362 -6.16 13.07 6.60
N SER A 363 -6.79 14.23 6.71
CA SER A 363 -7.06 14.93 7.96
C SER A 363 -8.56 15.03 8.20
N ILE A 364 -8.99 14.69 9.41
CA ILE A 364 -10.37 14.72 9.88
C ILE A 364 -10.35 15.51 11.19
N LYS A 365 -11.09 16.60 11.21
CA LYS A 365 -11.28 17.46 12.37
C LYS A 365 -12.76 17.47 12.75
N ILE A 366 -13.06 17.02 13.97
CA ILE A 366 -14.42 16.98 14.53
C ILE A 366 -14.43 17.85 15.79
N ASP A 367 -15.26 18.89 15.82
CA ASP A 367 -15.38 19.82 16.96
C ASP A 367 -14.02 20.36 17.45
N SER A 368 -13.16 20.76 16.51
CA SER A 368 -11.77 21.21 16.72
C SER A 368 -10.75 20.16 17.14
N ILE A 369 -11.13 18.87 17.17
CA ILE A 369 -10.23 17.76 17.48
C ILE A 369 -9.81 17.07 16.19
N GLU A 370 -8.51 17.11 15.89
CA GLU A 370 -7.93 16.49 14.69
C GLU A 370 -7.47 15.05 14.97
N ASN A 371 -7.57 14.17 13.96
CA ASN A 371 -6.98 12.83 14.03
C ASN A 371 -5.46 12.89 14.20
N ASN A 372 -4.89 11.81 14.72
CA ASN A 372 -3.44 11.60 14.62
C ASN A 372 -3.05 11.34 13.15
N PRO A 373 -1.80 11.64 12.75
CA PRO A 373 -1.30 11.33 11.41
C PRO A 373 -1.58 9.86 11.04
N SER A 374 -2.34 9.66 9.96
CA SER A 374 -2.74 8.33 9.51
C SER A 374 -1.71 7.74 8.56
N PRO A 375 -1.36 6.45 8.68
CA PRO A 375 -0.56 5.75 7.67
C PRO A 375 -1.35 5.49 6.38
N ILE A 376 -2.69 5.59 6.43
CA ILE A 376 -3.56 5.39 5.29
C ILE A 376 -3.50 6.64 4.42
N LYS A 377 -3.22 6.43 3.14
CA LYS A 377 -3.18 7.47 2.13
C LYS A 377 -4.29 7.23 1.10
N PHE A 378 -4.76 8.31 0.48
CA PHE A 378 -5.78 8.24 -0.55
C PHE A 378 -5.17 8.43 -1.94
N THR A 379 -5.66 7.66 -2.91
CA THR A 379 -5.27 7.79 -4.32
C THR A 379 -6.52 7.63 -5.18
N PHE A 380 -6.68 8.52 -6.17
CA PHE A 380 -7.76 8.40 -7.16
C PHE A 380 -7.56 7.17 -8.06
N ASN A 381 -8.65 6.57 -8.52
CA ASN A 381 -8.60 5.40 -9.41
C ASN A 381 -8.09 5.78 -10.80
N ASN A 382 -7.10 5.03 -11.30
CA ASN A 382 -6.62 5.13 -12.67
C ASN A 382 -7.69 4.68 -13.69
N PRO A 383 -7.63 5.16 -14.95
CA PRO A 383 -8.42 4.61 -16.05
C PRO A 383 -8.13 3.12 -16.24
N SER A 384 -9.11 2.33 -16.66
CA SER A 384 -8.90 0.91 -16.90
C SER A 384 -9.69 0.44 -18.12
N ILE A 385 -9.06 -0.36 -18.98
CA ILE A 385 -9.67 -0.98 -20.15
C ILE A 385 -10.02 -2.42 -19.82
N SER A 386 -11.32 -2.74 -19.92
CA SER A 386 -11.84 -4.08 -19.64
C SER A 386 -11.91 -4.96 -20.89
N ARG A 387 -12.31 -4.41 -22.04
CA ARG A 387 -12.42 -5.13 -23.32
C ARG A 387 -12.53 -4.16 -24.49
N TYR A 388 -12.41 -4.69 -25.70
CA TYR A 388 -12.73 -3.96 -26.94
C TYR A 388 -13.63 -4.79 -27.87
N GLN A 389 -14.23 -4.11 -28.84
CA GLN A 389 -14.95 -4.72 -29.94
C GLN A 389 -14.61 -3.95 -31.23
N HIS A 390 -14.33 -4.66 -32.31
CA HIS A 390 -14.12 -4.07 -33.63
C HIS A 390 -15.38 -4.32 -34.47
N GLU A 391 -16.06 -3.25 -34.85
CA GLU A 391 -17.26 -3.29 -35.70
C GLU A 391 -16.94 -2.73 -37.09
N TYR A 392 -17.41 -3.47 -38.10
CA TYR A 392 -17.39 -3.04 -39.50
C TYR A 392 -18.77 -3.33 -40.11
N THR A 393 -19.56 -2.29 -40.37
CA THR A 393 -20.82 -2.41 -41.11
C THR A 393 -20.65 -1.89 -42.53
N ASN A 394 -21.36 -2.52 -43.45
CA ASN A 394 -20.93 -2.54 -44.82
C ASN A 394 -21.84 -1.71 -45.74
N ILE A 395 -22.06 -0.45 -45.39
CA ILE A 395 -23.12 0.35 -46.00
C ILE A 395 -22.53 1.71 -46.39
N ASP A 396 -21.89 1.78 -47.56
CA ASP A 396 -21.65 2.98 -48.39
C ASP A 396 -21.23 4.31 -47.71
N SER A 397 -20.81 4.28 -46.44
CA SER A 397 -20.56 5.42 -45.59
C SER A 397 -19.19 5.28 -44.94
N ASN A 398 -18.39 6.34 -45.02
CA ASN A 398 -17.00 6.38 -44.51
C ASN A 398 -16.90 6.28 -42.95
N ASN A 399 -18.00 6.02 -42.24
CA ASN A 399 -18.10 6.10 -40.78
C ASN A 399 -18.30 4.75 -40.06
N ASP A 400 -18.31 3.64 -40.79
CA ASP A 400 -18.77 2.35 -40.27
C ASP A 400 -17.66 1.37 -39.81
N ASP A 401 -16.40 1.81 -39.79
CA ASP A 401 -15.24 1.05 -39.34
C ASP A 401 -14.73 1.63 -38.02
N LYS A 402 -15.03 0.96 -36.90
CA LYS A 402 -14.82 1.53 -35.55
C LYS A 402 -14.36 0.51 -34.52
N LEU A 403 -13.56 1.00 -33.58
CA LEU A 403 -13.15 0.28 -32.39
C LEU A 403 -13.92 0.82 -31.17
N ILE A 404 -14.65 -0.05 -30.48
CA ILE A 404 -15.41 0.26 -29.28
C ILE A 404 -14.63 -0.26 -28.07
N ILE A 405 -14.16 0.63 -27.22
CA ILE A 405 -13.42 0.33 -26.00
C ILE A 405 -14.34 0.45 -24.79
N PHE A 406 -14.34 -0.56 -23.94
CA PHE A 406 -15.12 -0.60 -22.71
C PHE A 406 -14.20 -0.55 -21.50
N GLY A 407 -14.53 0.26 -20.52
CA GLY A 407 -13.75 0.33 -19.28
C GLY A 407 -14.23 1.42 -18.34
N ASP A 408 -13.43 1.71 -17.33
CA ASP A 408 -13.80 2.64 -16.26
C ASP A 408 -12.88 3.87 -16.26
N ASN A 409 -13.44 5.00 -15.81
CA ASN A 409 -12.72 6.27 -15.62
C ASN A 409 -12.06 6.83 -16.90
N PHE A 410 -12.68 6.66 -18.08
CA PHE A 410 -12.24 7.32 -19.32
C PHE A 410 -12.69 8.80 -19.45
N ASP A 411 -13.41 9.30 -18.44
CA ASP A 411 -14.07 10.61 -18.31
C ASP A 411 -15.21 10.96 -19.30
N ASN A 412 -16.43 11.12 -18.77
CA ASN A 412 -17.39 12.12 -19.24
C ASN A 412 -18.29 12.61 -18.08
N SER A 413 -18.39 13.94 -17.94
CA SER A 413 -19.55 14.63 -17.34
C SER A 413 -19.52 16.14 -17.61
N LYS A 414 -18.37 16.71 -18.01
CA LYS A 414 -18.23 18.15 -18.37
C LYS A 414 -17.67 18.45 -19.78
N GLY A 415 -17.47 17.45 -20.63
CA GLY A 415 -16.93 17.67 -21.99
C GLY A 415 -15.43 17.99 -22.05
N ILE A 416 -14.65 17.76 -20.97
CA ILE A 416 -13.17 17.87 -20.99
C ILE A 416 -12.54 16.59 -21.60
N ILE A 417 -13.17 16.06 -22.64
CA ILE A 417 -12.67 14.90 -23.39
C ILE A 417 -11.65 15.35 -24.43
N ASP A 418 -11.73 16.62 -24.85
CA ASP A 418 -10.84 17.25 -25.84
C ASP A 418 -9.36 17.28 -25.41
N LYS A 419 -9.06 16.84 -24.19
CA LYS A 419 -7.70 16.68 -23.64
C LYS A 419 -7.28 15.24 -23.42
N SER A 420 -8.21 14.29 -23.50
CA SER A 420 -7.87 12.87 -23.45
C SER A 420 -7.21 12.47 -24.77
N SER A 421 -6.23 11.58 -24.68
CA SER A 421 -5.62 10.97 -25.85
C SER A 421 -5.56 9.46 -25.65
N PHE A 422 -5.32 8.72 -26.71
CA PHE A 422 -4.94 7.33 -26.56
C PHE A 422 -3.67 7.09 -27.35
N THR A 423 -2.82 6.25 -26.80
CA THR A 423 -1.66 5.76 -27.51
C THR A 423 -2.03 4.40 -28.06
N PHE A 424 -2.15 4.33 -29.39
CA PHE A 424 -2.23 3.06 -30.08
C PHE A 424 -0.89 2.82 -30.72
N ASN A 425 -0.21 1.74 -30.34
CA ASN A 425 1.06 1.36 -30.93
C ASN A 425 2.12 2.48 -30.81
N GLY A 426 2.27 3.10 -29.65
CA GLY A 426 3.22 4.21 -29.45
C GLY A 426 2.88 5.51 -30.18
N ILE A 427 1.80 5.55 -30.98
CA ILE A 427 1.29 6.76 -31.62
C ILE A 427 0.19 7.32 -30.74
N THR A 428 0.46 8.47 -30.12
CA THR A 428 -0.54 9.21 -29.34
C THR A 428 -1.46 9.98 -30.28
N ILE A 429 -2.76 9.73 -30.19
CA ILE A 429 -3.80 10.36 -30.98
C ILE A 429 -4.72 11.15 -30.07
N GLN A 430 -4.84 12.46 -30.34
CA GLN A 430 -5.75 13.35 -29.64
C GLN A 430 -7.20 13.07 -30.07
N LEU A 431 -8.10 12.98 -29.10
CA LEU A 431 -9.51 12.60 -29.30
C LEU A 431 -10.37 13.79 -29.78
N ASN A 432 -9.91 14.55 -30.78
CA ASN A 432 -10.57 15.79 -31.19
C ASN A 432 -11.87 15.59 -31.99
N ASN A 433 -12.30 14.35 -32.27
CA ASN A 433 -13.50 14.02 -33.07
C ASN A 433 -14.17 12.68 -32.70
N THR A 434 -13.83 12.06 -31.56
CA THR A 434 -14.41 10.75 -31.17
C THR A 434 -15.76 10.90 -30.45
N ILE A 435 -16.75 10.12 -30.88
CA ILE A 435 -18.09 10.13 -30.29
C ILE A 435 -18.08 9.26 -29.03
N PHE A 436 -18.03 9.87 -27.85
CA PHE A 436 -18.32 9.16 -26.61
C PHE A 436 -19.83 9.01 -26.46
N THR A 437 -20.30 7.77 -26.39
CA THR A 437 -21.68 7.49 -26.00
C THR A 437 -21.67 6.92 -24.59
N ASN A 438 -22.29 7.62 -23.66
CA ASN A 438 -22.60 7.04 -22.36
C ASN A 438 -23.84 6.17 -22.57
N ILE A 439 -23.65 4.87 -22.85
CA ILE A 439 -24.77 4.00 -23.27
C ILE A 439 -25.74 3.69 -22.11
N ASN A 440 -25.43 4.05 -20.87
CA ASN A 440 -26.29 3.72 -19.73
C ASN A 440 -27.06 4.94 -19.20
N ASN A 441 -28.28 5.13 -19.73
CA ASN A 441 -29.37 5.83 -19.02
C ASN A 441 -29.94 5.01 -17.84
N ASN A 442 -29.43 3.80 -17.58
CA ASN A 442 -29.80 2.98 -16.43
C ASN A 442 -28.70 3.01 -15.36
N ASN A 443 -29.04 3.65 -14.25
CA ASN A 443 -28.26 3.83 -13.04
C ASN A 443 -27.53 2.54 -12.61
N ASN A 444 -26.19 2.61 -12.45
CA ASN A 444 -25.35 1.93 -11.44
C ASN A 444 -23.99 1.37 -11.91
N ASN A 445 -23.63 1.46 -13.20
CA ASN A 445 -22.30 0.99 -13.64
C ASN A 445 -21.50 2.14 -14.26
N ASN A 446 -20.38 2.52 -13.62
CA ASN A 446 -19.42 3.55 -14.06
C ASN A 446 -18.66 3.22 -15.38
N LYS A 447 -19.15 2.24 -16.15
CA LYS A 447 -18.53 1.78 -17.38
C LYS A 447 -18.72 2.81 -18.49
N THR A 448 -17.63 3.47 -18.83
CA THR A 448 -17.51 4.37 -19.97
C THR A 448 -17.23 3.59 -21.26
N THR A 449 -17.80 4.05 -22.37
CA THR A 449 -17.60 3.47 -23.70
C THR A 449 -16.94 4.52 -24.58
N LEU A 450 -15.78 4.20 -25.14
CA LEU A 450 -15.05 5.05 -26.08
C LEU A 450 -15.19 4.45 -27.48
N ILE A 451 -15.71 5.22 -28.44
CA ILE A 451 -15.84 4.79 -29.83
C ILE A 451 -14.81 5.54 -30.68
N ILE A 452 -13.90 4.78 -31.29
CA ILE A 452 -12.81 5.29 -32.09
C ILE A 452 -13.09 4.94 -33.56
N PRO A 453 -13.50 5.90 -34.41
CA PRO A 453 -13.63 5.68 -35.84
C PRO A 453 -12.25 5.51 -36.47
N LEU A 454 -11.93 4.29 -36.92
CA LEU A 454 -10.62 3.96 -37.47
C LEU A 454 -10.26 4.82 -38.71
N PRO A 455 -11.17 5.13 -39.66
CA PRO A 455 -10.85 5.97 -40.82
C PRO A 455 -10.38 7.38 -40.48
N GLN A 456 -10.90 7.98 -39.41
CA GLN A 456 -10.60 9.37 -39.04
C GLN A 456 -9.22 9.54 -38.40
N LEU A 457 -8.66 8.47 -37.82
CA LEU A 457 -7.30 8.47 -37.28
C LEU A 457 -6.22 8.72 -38.36
N PHE A 458 -6.57 8.64 -39.66
CA PHE A 458 -5.60 8.59 -40.76
C PHE A 458 -5.81 9.64 -41.88
N ASN A 459 -6.55 10.72 -41.61
CA ASN A 459 -6.63 11.85 -42.54
C ASN A 459 -5.31 12.66 -42.64
N ASN A 460 -4.38 12.47 -41.69
CA ASN A 460 -3.05 13.06 -41.77
C ASN A 460 -2.12 12.15 -42.60
N ASN A 461 -1.74 12.65 -43.78
CA ASN A 461 -1.18 11.90 -44.92
C ASN A 461 0.18 11.18 -44.71
N SER A 462 0.82 11.21 -43.54
CA SER A 462 2.16 10.62 -43.36
C SER A 462 2.18 9.14 -42.93
N ASN A 463 1.12 8.60 -42.31
CA ASN A 463 1.16 7.28 -41.65
C ASN A 463 0.01 6.32 -42.02
N LYS A 464 -0.55 6.41 -43.24
CA LYS A 464 -1.65 5.53 -43.70
C LYS A 464 -1.33 4.01 -43.68
N SER A 465 -0.05 3.62 -43.67
CA SER A 465 0.41 2.22 -43.71
C SER A 465 0.63 1.54 -42.34
N GLN A 466 0.29 2.18 -41.21
CA GLN A 466 0.76 1.76 -39.88
C GLN A 466 -0.30 1.10 -38.96
N LEU A 467 -1.56 0.95 -39.40
CA LEU A 467 -2.59 0.23 -38.63
C LEU A 467 -2.28 -1.26 -38.55
N LYS A 468 -1.55 -1.65 -37.52
CA LYS A 468 -1.20 -3.04 -37.21
C LYS A 468 -1.84 -3.45 -35.89
N ASN A 469 -2.00 -4.75 -35.69
CA ASN A 469 -2.36 -5.30 -34.38
C ASN A 469 -1.32 -4.88 -33.35
N GLY A 470 -1.78 -4.52 -32.15
CA GLY A 470 -0.91 -4.13 -31.05
C GLY A 470 -1.65 -3.36 -29.98
N ASP A 471 -0.92 -2.62 -29.16
CA ASP A 471 -1.36 -2.24 -27.83
C ASP A 471 -2.03 -0.86 -27.80
N LEU A 472 -3.12 -0.77 -27.06
CA LEU A 472 -3.88 0.46 -26.83
C LEU A 472 -3.84 0.83 -25.34
N ILE A 473 -3.44 2.07 -25.07
CA ILE A 473 -3.43 2.69 -23.75
C ILE A 473 -4.21 4.00 -23.83
N ILE A 474 -5.08 4.25 -22.86
CA ILE A 474 -5.83 5.50 -22.76
C ILE A 474 -5.08 6.44 -21.80
N HIS A 475 -4.96 7.70 -22.21
CA HIS A 475 -4.43 8.81 -21.43
C HIS A 475 -5.59 9.73 -21.08
N THR A 476 -5.85 9.91 -19.80
CA THR A 476 -6.82 10.92 -19.34
C THR A 476 -6.29 12.33 -19.60
N PRO A 477 -7.11 13.39 -19.46
CA PRO A 477 -6.67 14.79 -19.58
C PRO A 477 -5.52 15.19 -18.67
N ASN A 478 -5.30 14.38 -17.62
CA ASN A 478 -4.31 14.54 -16.57
C ASN A 478 -3.17 13.52 -16.72
N ASN A 479 -2.91 13.03 -17.94
CA ASN A 479 -1.80 12.14 -18.32
C ASN A 479 -1.67 10.82 -17.52
N LYS A 480 -2.74 10.36 -16.86
CA LYS A 480 -2.76 9.03 -16.23
C LYS A 480 -3.02 7.96 -17.28
N LEU A 481 -2.30 6.86 -17.14
CA LEU A 481 -2.33 5.75 -18.08
C LEU A 481 -3.30 4.66 -17.63
N SER A 482 -4.04 4.11 -18.59
CA SER A 482 -4.77 2.86 -18.36
C SER A 482 -3.85 1.65 -18.40
N ASN A 483 -4.38 0.48 -18.05
CA ASN A 483 -3.74 -0.76 -18.50
C ASN A 483 -3.70 -0.81 -20.04
N SER A 484 -2.70 -1.49 -20.58
CA SER A 484 -2.60 -1.78 -22.02
C SER A 484 -3.55 -2.92 -22.39
N ILE A 485 -4.18 -2.84 -23.56
CA ILE A 485 -4.93 -3.95 -24.17
C ILE A 485 -4.44 -4.18 -25.60
N SER A 486 -4.18 -5.45 -25.95
CA SER A 486 -3.74 -5.80 -27.30
C SER A 486 -4.93 -5.93 -28.25
N ILE A 487 -5.07 -4.94 -29.14
CA ILE A 487 -6.09 -4.87 -30.17
C ILE A 487 -5.70 -5.76 -31.35
N LYS A 488 -6.64 -6.65 -31.71
CA LYS A 488 -6.56 -7.49 -32.90
C LYS A 488 -7.60 -7.01 -33.89
N LEU A 489 -7.13 -6.40 -34.96
CA LEU A 489 -7.99 -5.89 -36.02
C LEU A 489 -8.54 -7.07 -36.82
N LYS A 490 -9.83 -7.00 -37.17
CA LYS A 490 -10.52 -8.02 -37.95
C LYS A 490 -10.17 -7.80 -39.42
N PRO A 491 -9.61 -8.78 -40.14
CA PRO A 491 -9.31 -8.62 -41.56
C PRO A 491 -10.60 -8.40 -42.36
N ILE A 492 -10.54 -7.58 -43.41
CA ILE A 492 -11.71 -7.30 -44.26
C ILE A 492 -11.32 -7.60 -45.70
N ILE A 493 -12.05 -8.50 -46.35
CA ILE A 493 -11.86 -8.79 -47.77
C ILE A 493 -12.81 -7.90 -48.57
N GLN A 494 -12.26 -7.10 -49.48
CA GLN A 494 -13.02 -6.22 -50.37
C GLN A 494 -13.17 -6.83 -51.77
N GLN A 495 -12.09 -7.46 -52.27
CA GLN A 495 -12.09 -8.06 -53.60
C GLN A 495 -11.03 -9.15 -53.70
N THR A 496 -11.32 -10.22 -54.43
CA THR A 496 -10.34 -11.19 -54.92
C THR A 496 -10.16 -11.04 -56.44
N LYS A 497 -8.91 -11.09 -56.92
CA LYS A 497 -8.54 -11.05 -58.34
C LYS A 497 -7.66 -12.24 -58.70
N GLY A 498 -7.72 -12.64 -59.97
CA GLY A 498 -6.96 -13.76 -60.52
C GLY A 498 -7.86 -14.98 -60.74
N SER A 499 -7.43 -15.84 -61.67
CA SER A 499 -8.12 -17.08 -61.99
C SER A 499 -7.24 -18.30 -61.74
N ILE A 500 -7.82 -19.35 -61.17
CA ILE A 500 -7.13 -20.59 -60.81
C ILE A 500 -7.61 -21.77 -61.64
N ASN A 501 -6.81 -22.84 -61.71
CA ASN A 501 -7.22 -24.13 -62.25
C ASN A 501 -7.03 -25.26 -61.21
N LYS A 502 -7.15 -26.52 -61.64
CA LYS A 502 -7.01 -27.69 -60.74
C LYS A 502 -5.68 -27.73 -59.97
N ASN A 503 -4.62 -27.17 -60.56
CA ASN A 503 -3.28 -27.14 -59.98
C ASN A 503 -3.05 -25.87 -59.13
N GLY A 504 -4.04 -24.97 -59.04
CA GLY A 504 -3.92 -23.70 -58.34
C GLY A 504 -3.71 -22.51 -59.29
N GLY A 505 -3.08 -21.45 -58.79
CA GLY A 505 -2.79 -20.23 -59.53
C GLY A 505 -2.46 -19.05 -58.62
N ILE A 506 -1.97 -17.96 -59.20
CA ILE A 506 -1.69 -16.73 -58.43
C ILE A 506 -3.01 -15.98 -58.24
N ILE A 507 -3.36 -15.71 -56.98
CA ILE A 507 -4.49 -14.85 -56.63
C ILE A 507 -4.01 -13.61 -55.89
N THR A 508 -4.72 -12.51 -56.10
CA THR A 508 -4.51 -11.23 -55.41
C THR A 508 -5.74 -10.89 -54.59
N ILE A 509 -5.61 -10.81 -53.28
CA ILE A 509 -6.66 -10.47 -52.35
C ILE A 509 -6.47 -9.00 -51.93
N ILE A 510 -7.50 -8.20 -52.10
CA ILE A 510 -7.54 -6.77 -51.80
C ILE A 510 -8.52 -6.53 -50.66
N GLY A 511 -8.12 -5.75 -49.67
CA GLY A 511 -8.88 -5.55 -48.45
C GLY A 511 -8.22 -4.62 -47.45
N LYS A 512 -8.55 -4.77 -46.17
CA LYS A 512 -7.98 -3.98 -45.06
C LYS A 512 -7.44 -4.90 -43.96
N TYR A 513 -6.45 -4.38 -43.23
CA TYR A 513 -5.85 -5.00 -42.05
C TYR A 513 -5.13 -6.33 -42.32
N PHE A 514 -4.58 -6.55 -43.52
CA PHE A 514 -3.86 -7.78 -43.86
C PHE A 514 -2.41 -7.84 -43.34
N ASN A 515 -2.09 -7.11 -42.27
CA ASN A 515 -0.72 -6.97 -41.82
C ASN A 515 -0.09 -8.33 -41.47
N LEU A 516 1.03 -8.69 -42.09
CA LEU A 516 1.80 -9.90 -41.76
C LEU A 516 2.66 -9.74 -40.51
N LYS A 517 2.81 -8.50 -40.05
CA LYS A 517 3.53 -8.15 -38.83
C LYS A 517 2.68 -7.26 -37.94
N ARG A 518 2.79 -7.51 -36.64
CA ARG A 518 2.29 -6.65 -35.58
C ARG A 518 3.12 -5.36 -35.51
N PHE A 519 2.65 -4.40 -34.72
CA PHE A 519 3.34 -3.13 -34.60
C PHE A 519 4.75 -3.25 -34.01
N ASN A 520 4.91 -4.11 -33.01
CA ASN A 520 6.20 -4.46 -32.41
C ASN A 520 7.13 -5.29 -33.32
N ASN A 521 6.78 -5.44 -34.60
CA ASN A 521 7.50 -6.20 -35.63
C ASN A 521 7.44 -7.74 -35.47
N ASP A 522 6.68 -8.25 -34.50
CA ASP A 522 6.38 -9.69 -34.39
C ASP A 522 5.54 -10.16 -35.57
N ASN A 523 5.67 -11.43 -35.94
CA ASN A 523 4.84 -12.02 -36.98
C ASN A 523 3.40 -12.21 -36.48
N THR A 524 2.41 -11.86 -37.32
CA THR A 524 1.01 -12.22 -37.04
C THR A 524 0.78 -13.70 -37.36
N GLN A 525 -0.13 -14.35 -36.61
CA GLN A 525 -0.61 -15.67 -37.02
C GLN A 525 -1.55 -15.50 -38.21
N PHE A 526 -1.08 -15.85 -39.40
CA PHE A 526 -1.77 -15.58 -40.65
C PHE A 526 -2.10 -16.88 -41.36
N ASN A 527 -3.37 -17.07 -41.71
CA ASN A 527 -3.82 -18.23 -42.49
C ASN A 527 -4.92 -17.82 -43.48
N ILE A 528 -4.91 -18.44 -44.66
CA ILE A 528 -5.95 -18.26 -45.68
C ILE A 528 -6.62 -19.59 -45.88
N ILE A 529 -7.89 -19.66 -45.54
CA ILE A 529 -8.67 -20.89 -45.57
C ILE A 529 -9.84 -20.76 -46.54
N ASN A 530 -10.36 -21.91 -46.97
CA ASN A 530 -11.66 -21.96 -47.63
C ASN A 530 -12.81 -22.21 -46.64
N GLN A 531 -14.03 -22.32 -47.18
CA GLN A 531 -15.25 -22.68 -46.43
C GLN A 531 -15.19 -24.02 -45.68
N HIS A 532 -14.24 -24.89 -46.01
CA HIS A 532 -14.00 -26.18 -45.34
C HIS A 532 -12.84 -26.10 -44.32
N ASN A 533 -12.36 -24.89 -43.99
CA ASN A 533 -11.23 -24.65 -43.09
C ASN A 533 -9.91 -25.28 -43.54
N ILE A 534 -9.74 -25.47 -44.85
CA ILE A 534 -8.51 -26.01 -45.45
C ILE A 534 -7.65 -24.83 -45.88
N SER A 535 -6.35 -24.85 -45.56
CA SER A 535 -5.40 -23.85 -46.05
C SER A 535 -5.31 -23.92 -47.57
N ILE A 536 -5.60 -22.80 -48.23
CA ILE A 536 -5.67 -22.72 -49.69
C ILE A 536 -4.57 -21.88 -50.30
N CYS A 537 -3.67 -21.28 -49.52
CA CYS A 537 -2.61 -20.45 -50.08
C CYS A 537 -1.24 -20.71 -49.47
N ASN A 538 -0.26 -20.85 -50.36
CA ASN A 538 1.16 -20.94 -50.04
C ASN A 538 1.89 -19.66 -50.49
N ASP A 539 3.04 -19.39 -49.89
CA ASP A 539 3.95 -18.31 -50.26
C ASP A 539 3.30 -16.93 -50.40
N TYR A 540 2.38 -16.59 -49.49
CA TYR A 540 1.75 -15.28 -49.51
C TYR A 540 2.77 -14.16 -49.29
N LYS A 541 2.65 -13.10 -50.08
CA LYS A 541 3.51 -11.92 -50.06
C LYS A 541 2.66 -10.66 -50.07
N GLN A 542 3.13 -9.63 -49.39
CA GLN A 542 2.60 -8.28 -49.54
C GLN A 542 3.53 -7.47 -50.45
N PRO A 543 2.99 -6.70 -51.40
CA PRO A 543 3.77 -5.66 -52.05
C PRO A 543 4.36 -4.72 -51.00
N ILE A 544 5.54 -4.17 -51.28
CA ILE A 544 6.22 -3.22 -50.39
C ILE A 544 5.24 -2.09 -50.06
N ASP A 545 5.07 -1.80 -48.76
CA ASP A 545 4.18 -0.77 -48.18
C ASP A 545 2.66 -0.96 -48.37
N SER A 546 2.21 -2.15 -48.75
CA SER A 546 0.79 -2.48 -48.88
C SER A 546 0.30 -3.36 -47.73
N ASN A 547 -0.54 -2.80 -46.85
CA ASN A 547 -1.33 -3.56 -45.87
C ASN A 547 -2.73 -3.96 -46.39
N THR A 548 -3.04 -3.62 -47.64
CA THR A 548 -4.33 -3.85 -48.29
C THR A 548 -4.31 -4.94 -49.34
N ILE A 549 -3.15 -5.27 -49.89
CA ILE A 549 -2.99 -6.26 -50.96
C ILE A 549 -2.18 -7.44 -50.44
N LEU A 550 -2.67 -8.63 -50.73
CA LEU A 550 -1.99 -9.89 -50.51
C LEU A 550 -1.96 -10.68 -51.80
N ILE A 551 -0.79 -11.17 -52.18
CA ILE A 551 -0.61 -12.03 -53.36
C ILE A 551 -0.19 -13.40 -52.86
N CYS A 552 -0.84 -14.46 -53.31
CA CYS A 552 -0.47 -15.80 -52.87
C CYS A 552 -0.75 -16.85 -53.94
N ASN A 553 -0.05 -17.99 -53.83
CA ASN A 553 -0.23 -19.12 -54.71
C ASN A 553 -1.32 -20.03 -54.14
N HIS A 554 -2.46 -20.05 -54.82
CA HIS A 554 -3.55 -20.92 -54.46
C HIS A 554 -3.13 -22.38 -54.60
N SER A 555 -3.37 -23.21 -53.58
CA SER A 555 -3.09 -24.64 -53.58
C SER A 555 -3.97 -25.39 -54.59
N PRO A 556 -3.57 -26.57 -55.09
CA PRO A 556 -4.45 -27.40 -55.91
C PRO A 556 -5.82 -27.61 -55.25
N THR A 557 -6.89 -27.42 -56.00
CA THR A 557 -8.26 -27.57 -55.50
C THR A 557 -9.09 -28.42 -56.45
N LYS A 558 -10.06 -29.13 -55.88
CA LYS A 558 -11.05 -29.88 -56.65
C LYS A 558 -12.40 -29.16 -56.78
N SER A 559 -12.62 -28.07 -56.06
CA SER A 559 -13.87 -27.32 -56.13
C SER A 559 -13.72 -26.09 -57.01
N VAL A 560 -14.74 -25.83 -57.84
CA VAL A 560 -14.89 -24.61 -58.64
C VAL A 560 -15.57 -23.48 -57.83
N ILE A 561 -16.08 -23.77 -56.62
CA ILE A 561 -16.53 -22.78 -55.64
C ILE A 561 -15.49 -22.69 -54.54
N ASN A 562 -14.80 -21.55 -54.47
CA ASN A 562 -13.77 -21.37 -53.45
C ASN A 562 -13.89 -20.00 -52.79
N ASN A 563 -14.71 -19.95 -51.75
CA ASN A 563 -14.84 -18.80 -50.87
C ASN A 563 -13.60 -18.70 -49.99
N ILE A 564 -12.97 -17.53 -49.97
CA ILE A 564 -11.80 -17.27 -49.11
C ILE A 564 -12.22 -16.64 -47.78
N PHE A 565 -11.60 -17.13 -46.71
CA PHE A 565 -11.53 -16.44 -45.43
C PHE A 565 -10.07 -16.24 -45.02
N ILE A 566 -9.78 -15.10 -44.42
CA ILE A 566 -8.46 -14.81 -43.84
C ILE A 566 -8.60 -14.85 -42.32
N ILE A 567 -7.68 -15.54 -41.66
CA ILE A 567 -7.53 -15.54 -40.20
C ILE A 567 -6.24 -14.82 -39.84
N ILE A 568 -6.33 -13.74 -39.06
CA ILE A 568 -5.17 -13.02 -38.51
C ILE A 568 -5.30 -12.96 -37.00
N ASP A 569 -4.34 -13.52 -36.26
CA ASP A 569 -4.30 -13.55 -34.80
C ASP A 569 -5.62 -14.08 -34.15
N ASN A 570 -6.22 -15.08 -34.81
CA ASN A 570 -7.51 -15.71 -34.50
C ASN A 570 -8.74 -14.82 -34.78
N GLN A 571 -8.60 -13.74 -35.54
CA GLN A 571 -9.72 -12.96 -36.08
C GLN A 571 -10.05 -13.43 -37.49
N LEU A 572 -11.27 -13.96 -37.67
CA LEU A 572 -11.80 -14.37 -38.96
C LEU A 572 -12.24 -13.13 -39.77
N SER A 573 -12.01 -13.14 -41.09
CA SER A 573 -12.35 -12.02 -41.94
C SER A 573 -13.85 -11.72 -42.00
N SER A 574 -14.18 -10.43 -42.07
CA SER A 574 -15.52 -9.99 -42.52
C SER A 574 -15.55 -9.96 -44.05
N ASN A 575 -16.62 -10.50 -44.63
CA ASN A 575 -16.82 -10.54 -46.07
C ASN A 575 -17.84 -9.47 -46.46
N ASN A 576 -17.37 -8.51 -47.24
CA ASN A 576 -18.17 -7.42 -47.77
C ASN A 576 -18.60 -7.82 -49.19
N ASN A 577 -19.85 -8.27 -49.34
CA ASN A 577 -20.46 -8.73 -50.59
C ASN A 577 -19.89 -10.07 -51.07
N ASN A 578 -20.63 -10.80 -51.91
CA ASN A 578 -20.27 -12.14 -52.43
C ASN A 578 -18.96 -12.19 -53.27
N ASN A 579 -18.10 -11.16 -53.19
CA ASN A 579 -16.86 -10.95 -53.93
C ASN A 579 -15.63 -11.66 -53.32
N ASN A 580 -15.87 -12.65 -52.47
CA ASN A 580 -14.83 -13.49 -51.85
C ASN A 580 -14.59 -14.80 -52.61
N GLN A 581 -15.26 -14.96 -53.76
CA GLN A 581 -15.09 -16.09 -54.64
C GLN A 581 -13.89 -15.88 -55.55
N ILE A 582 -12.99 -16.86 -55.57
CA ILE A 582 -11.92 -16.90 -56.56
C ILE A 582 -12.53 -17.30 -57.90
N GLU A 583 -12.18 -16.58 -58.96
CA GLU A 583 -12.57 -16.97 -60.31
C GLU A 583 -11.84 -18.25 -60.70
N PHE A 584 -12.57 -19.24 -61.23
CA PHE A 584 -11.95 -20.41 -61.86
C PHE A 584 -11.69 -20.11 -63.34
N GLN A 585 -10.68 -20.75 -63.94
CA GLN A 585 -10.48 -20.71 -65.39
C GLN A 585 -11.67 -21.36 -66.09
N LYS A 586 -12.09 -20.78 -67.23
CA LYS A 586 -13.22 -21.30 -68.02
C LYS A 586 -13.01 -22.77 -68.38
N PRO A 587 -14.09 -23.59 -68.43
CA PRO A 587 -14.01 -24.96 -68.89
C PRO A 587 -13.55 -25.01 -70.36
N ILE A 588 -12.80 -26.04 -70.75
CA ILE A 588 -12.35 -26.22 -72.14
C ILE A 588 -12.66 -27.65 -72.55
N ILE A 589 -13.37 -27.83 -73.66
CA ILE A 589 -13.62 -29.13 -74.28
C ILE A 589 -12.52 -29.41 -75.29
N GLN A 590 -11.81 -30.53 -75.13
CA GLN A 590 -10.79 -30.99 -76.07
C GLN A 590 -11.32 -32.02 -77.06
N SER A 591 -12.16 -32.94 -76.60
CA SER A 591 -12.78 -33.94 -77.46
C SER A 591 -14.05 -34.49 -76.83
N ILE A 592 -14.93 -35.00 -77.68
CA ILE A 592 -16.17 -35.68 -77.26
C ILE A 592 -16.22 -37.03 -77.97
N GLN A 593 -16.47 -38.10 -77.21
CA GLN A 593 -16.69 -39.44 -77.73
C GLN A 593 -18.12 -39.87 -77.42
N LEU A 594 -18.86 -40.24 -78.46
CA LEU A 594 -20.23 -40.74 -78.35
C LEU A 594 -20.25 -42.27 -78.46
N GLN A 595 -20.93 -42.92 -77.51
CA GLN A 595 -21.22 -44.34 -77.53
C GLN A 595 -22.73 -44.55 -77.40
N GLN A 596 -23.36 -45.11 -78.43
CA GLN A 596 -24.81 -45.31 -78.45
C GLN A 596 -25.16 -46.70 -77.91
N GLU A 597 -25.94 -46.77 -76.83
CA GLU A 597 -26.38 -48.02 -76.21
C GLU A 597 -27.91 -48.11 -76.17
N SER A 598 -28.48 -48.84 -77.13
CA SER A 598 -29.91 -49.26 -77.22
C SER A 598 -30.99 -48.16 -77.27
N SER A 599 -30.92 -47.12 -76.44
CA SER A 599 -31.82 -45.94 -76.37
C SER A 599 -31.19 -44.73 -75.64
N THR A 600 -30.01 -44.88 -75.04
CA THR A 600 -29.28 -43.78 -74.41
C THR A 600 -27.96 -43.54 -75.14
N THR A 601 -27.57 -42.27 -75.24
CA THR A 601 -26.26 -41.89 -75.75
C THR A 601 -25.36 -41.60 -74.56
N ILE A 602 -24.28 -42.36 -74.42
CA ILE A 602 -23.22 -42.08 -73.47
C ILE A 602 -22.24 -41.12 -74.14
N MET A 603 -22.06 -39.95 -73.56
CA MET A 603 -21.13 -38.93 -74.01
C MET A 603 -19.98 -38.83 -73.02
N ASN A 604 -18.77 -39.13 -73.49
CA ASN A 604 -17.52 -38.91 -72.75
C ASN A 604 -16.88 -37.62 -73.28
N ILE A 605 -16.90 -36.56 -72.46
CA ILE A 605 -16.35 -35.24 -72.76
C ILE A 605 -15.00 -35.12 -72.09
N PHE A 606 -13.92 -35.09 -72.87
CA PHE A 606 -12.58 -34.87 -72.36
C PHE A 606 -12.18 -33.39 -72.50
N GLY A 607 -11.53 -32.86 -71.49
CA GLY A 607 -11.22 -31.43 -71.44
C GLY A 607 -10.48 -31.00 -70.18
N TYR A 608 -10.67 -29.74 -69.78
CA TYR A 608 -10.09 -29.17 -68.57
C TYR A 608 -11.09 -28.28 -67.83
N ASN A 609 -10.86 -28.11 -66.53
CA ASN A 609 -11.55 -27.18 -65.65
C ASN A 609 -13.06 -27.44 -65.47
N PHE A 610 -13.49 -28.71 -65.57
CA PHE A 610 -14.89 -29.07 -65.38
C PHE A 610 -15.36 -29.09 -63.91
N GLY A 611 -14.43 -29.21 -62.95
CA GLY A 611 -14.77 -29.39 -61.53
C GLY A 611 -15.18 -30.83 -61.18
N ILE A 612 -15.69 -31.04 -59.97
CA ILE A 612 -16.27 -32.32 -59.51
C ILE A 612 -17.73 -32.21 -59.07
N GLU A 613 -18.28 -31.00 -59.06
CA GLU A 613 -19.61 -30.71 -58.52
C GLU A 613 -20.63 -30.75 -59.66
N ALA A 614 -21.25 -31.92 -59.85
CA ALA A 614 -22.23 -32.17 -60.91
C ALA A 614 -23.37 -31.14 -60.93
N SER A 615 -23.78 -30.61 -59.77
CA SER A 615 -24.84 -29.60 -59.64
C SER A 615 -24.51 -28.25 -60.29
N LEU A 616 -23.23 -27.99 -60.61
CA LEU A 616 -22.79 -26.74 -61.23
C LEU A 616 -22.63 -26.85 -62.74
N ILE A 617 -22.84 -28.04 -63.30
CA ILE A 617 -22.73 -28.30 -64.73
C ILE A 617 -24.09 -28.13 -65.39
N GLN A 618 -24.12 -27.32 -66.45
CA GLN A 618 -25.20 -27.30 -67.43
C GLN A 618 -24.59 -27.63 -68.79
N ILE A 619 -25.35 -28.35 -69.60
CA ILE A 619 -24.93 -28.77 -70.94
C ILE A 619 -25.78 -28.03 -71.94
N GLN A 620 -25.15 -27.34 -72.87
CA GLN A 620 -25.82 -26.65 -73.97
C GLN A 620 -25.48 -27.38 -75.27
N ILE A 621 -26.50 -27.90 -75.97
CA ILE A 621 -26.38 -28.53 -77.30
C ILE A 621 -27.08 -27.61 -78.31
N GLY A 622 -26.29 -27.04 -79.23
CA GLY A 622 -26.73 -25.96 -80.11
C GLY A 622 -27.25 -24.78 -79.29
N ASN A 623 -28.53 -24.44 -79.48
CA ASN A 623 -29.19 -23.35 -78.76
C ASN A 623 -29.98 -23.81 -77.53
N PHE A 624 -29.98 -25.11 -77.22
CA PHE A 624 -30.77 -25.69 -76.13
C PHE A 624 -29.90 -25.97 -74.92
N ILE A 625 -30.29 -25.50 -73.74
CA ILE A 625 -29.70 -25.91 -72.46
C ILE A 625 -30.51 -27.10 -71.96
N LEU A 626 -29.85 -28.25 -71.82
CA LEU A 626 -30.49 -29.46 -71.32
C LEU A 626 -30.98 -29.25 -69.89
N GLN A 627 -32.20 -29.70 -69.61
CA GLN A 627 -32.75 -29.73 -68.26
C GLN A 627 -32.15 -30.89 -67.47
N ASN A 628 -32.14 -30.78 -66.14
CA ASN A 628 -31.51 -31.76 -65.24
C ASN A 628 -32.12 -33.19 -65.33
N ASP A 629 -33.30 -33.34 -65.92
CA ASP A 629 -33.97 -34.61 -66.19
C ASP A 629 -33.66 -35.21 -67.57
N GLU A 630 -33.03 -34.44 -68.48
CA GLU A 630 -32.67 -34.86 -69.84
C GLU A 630 -31.27 -35.47 -69.94
N PHE A 631 -30.49 -35.39 -68.87
CA PHE A 631 -29.18 -36.03 -68.76
C PHE A 631 -28.87 -36.47 -67.33
N SER A 632 -28.07 -37.52 -67.19
CA SER A 632 -27.47 -37.92 -65.92
C SER A 632 -25.95 -37.91 -66.05
N ILE A 633 -25.26 -37.21 -65.14
CA ILE A 633 -23.79 -37.26 -65.06
C ILE A 633 -23.41 -38.56 -64.33
N ASN A 634 -22.79 -39.49 -65.05
CA ASN A 634 -22.35 -40.78 -64.51
C ASN A 634 -21.01 -40.67 -63.81
N GLU A 635 -20.08 -39.90 -64.39
CA GLU A 635 -18.76 -39.63 -63.83
C GLU A 635 -18.37 -38.18 -64.12
N ILE A 636 -17.75 -37.52 -63.14
CA ILE A 636 -17.24 -36.16 -63.30
C ILE A 636 -15.88 -36.04 -62.63
N SER A 637 -14.94 -35.49 -63.39
CA SER A 637 -13.62 -35.11 -62.94
C SER A 637 -13.22 -33.81 -63.63
N PHE A 638 -12.08 -33.25 -63.23
CA PHE A 638 -11.54 -32.03 -63.86
C PHE A 638 -11.28 -32.14 -65.36
N GLU A 639 -11.09 -33.37 -65.85
CA GLU A 639 -10.64 -33.63 -67.21
C GLU A 639 -11.62 -34.46 -68.03
N ASN A 640 -12.66 -34.99 -67.39
CA ASN A 640 -13.62 -35.87 -68.02
C ASN A 640 -15.00 -35.67 -67.41
N ILE A 641 -16.02 -35.55 -68.25
CA ILE A 641 -17.43 -35.68 -67.88
C ILE A 641 -18.00 -36.85 -68.69
N GLN A 642 -18.47 -37.88 -68.01
CA GLN A 642 -19.29 -38.92 -68.62
C GLN A 642 -20.74 -38.66 -68.26
N LEU A 643 -21.60 -38.55 -69.26
CA LEU A 643 -23.03 -38.36 -69.06
C LEU A 643 -23.84 -39.27 -69.99
N SER A 644 -24.98 -39.73 -69.49
CA SER A 644 -26.01 -40.38 -70.30
C SER A 644 -27.09 -39.36 -70.64
N THR A 645 -27.49 -39.29 -71.90
CA THR A 645 -28.63 -38.47 -72.32
C THR A 645 -29.53 -39.24 -73.25
N SER A 646 -30.83 -38.97 -73.17
CA SER A 646 -31.83 -39.42 -74.15
C SER A 646 -31.96 -38.46 -75.33
N PHE A 647 -31.14 -37.41 -75.40
CA PHE A 647 -31.14 -36.45 -76.50
C PHE A 647 -30.69 -37.13 -77.80
N GLU A 648 -31.52 -37.05 -78.83
CA GLU A 648 -31.20 -37.54 -80.17
C GLU A 648 -30.42 -36.46 -80.95
N PHE A 649 -29.20 -36.78 -81.39
CA PHE A 649 -28.41 -35.90 -82.25
C PHE A 649 -28.96 -35.97 -83.69
N GLU A 650 -29.38 -34.83 -84.23
CA GLU A 650 -29.73 -34.70 -85.65
C GLU A 650 -28.50 -34.90 -86.54
N GLU A 651 -28.68 -35.31 -87.80
CA GLU A 651 -27.59 -35.64 -88.74
C GLU A 651 -26.70 -34.44 -89.17
N SER A 652 -26.93 -33.24 -88.60
CA SER A 652 -26.10 -32.06 -88.79
C SER A 652 -25.09 -31.91 -87.64
N PRO A 653 -23.90 -31.36 -87.90
CA PRO A 653 -22.96 -31.03 -86.83
C PRO A 653 -23.63 -30.16 -85.77
N THR A 654 -23.51 -30.56 -84.51
CA THR A 654 -24.09 -29.84 -83.37
C THR A 654 -22.97 -29.35 -82.46
N ASN A 655 -23.03 -28.07 -82.07
CA ASN A 655 -22.08 -27.48 -81.15
C ASN A 655 -22.46 -27.82 -79.72
N ILE A 656 -21.52 -28.40 -78.97
CA ILE A 656 -21.70 -28.68 -77.55
C ILE A 656 -20.89 -27.67 -76.75
N THR A 657 -21.52 -27.05 -75.75
CA THR A 657 -20.89 -26.18 -74.77
C THR A 657 -21.21 -26.67 -73.37
N ILE A 658 -20.20 -26.71 -72.52
CA ILE A 658 -20.36 -27.02 -71.10
C ILE A 658 -20.29 -25.72 -70.31
N ILE A 659 -21.31 -25.47 -69.49
CA ILE A 659 -21.38 -24.31 -68.61
C ILE A 659 -21.10 -24.82 -67.20
N VAL A 660 -20.00 -24.38 -66.59
CA VAL A 660 -19.64 -24.72 -65.21
C VAL A 660 -19.69 -23.45 -64.38
N ASN A 661 -20.57 -23.41 -63.38
CA ASN A 661 -20.75 -22.25 -62.50
C ASN A 661 -20.90 -20.92 -63.28
N ASN A 662 -21.81 -20.91 -64.27
CA ASN A 662 -22.07 -19.80 -65.19
C ASN A 662 -20.92 -19.41 -66.15
N GLN A 663 -19.84 -20.20 -66.21
CA GLN A 663 -18.78 -20.01 -67.20
C GLN A 663 -18.93 -21.00 -68.36
N LYS A 664 -19.12 -20.48 -69.57
CA LYS A 664 -19.21 -21.28 -70.80
C LYS A 664 -17.83 -21.76 -71.26
N SER A 665 -17.78 -23.01 -71.74
CA SER A 665 -16.61 -23.55 -72.44
C SER A 665 -16.47 -22.99 -73.85
N ASN A 666 -15.44 -23.42 -74.57
CA ASN A 666 -15.47 -23.35 -76.03
C ASN A 666 -16.60 -24.22 -76.58
N GLU A 667 -17.12 -23.83 -77.75
CA GLU A 667 -18.00 -24.66 -78.55
C GLU A 667 -17.18 -25.79 -79.19
N PHE A 668 -17.67 -27.03 -79.10
CA PHE A 668 -17.08 -28.19 -79.73
C PHE A 668 -18.08 -28.82 -80.69
N GLU A 669 -17.74 -28.86 -81.97
CA GLU A 669 -18.58 -29.43 -83.03
C GLU A 669 -18.47 -30.96 -83.00
N VAL A 670 -19.60 -31.64 -82.90
CA VAL A 670 -19.67 -33.11 -82.93
C VAL A 670 -20.30 -33.56 -84.24
N ASP A 671 -19.49 -34.19 -85.09
CA ASP A 671 -19.97 -34.86 -86.29
C ASP A 671 -20.63 -36.19 -85.91
N THR A 672 -21.93 -36.32 -86.17
CA THR A 672 -22.63 -37.60 -86.02
C THR A 672 -22.04 -38.61 -87.00
N ILE A 673 -21.44 -39.69 -86.47
CA ILE A 673 -20.82 -40.75 -87.26
C ILE A 673 -21.81 -41.25 -88.31
N SER A 674 -21.52 -40.99 -89.59
CA SER A 674 -22.25 -41.59 -90.71
C SER A 674 -22.22 -43.11 -90.54
N ARG A 675 -23.40 -43.76 -90.46
CA ARG A 675 -23.56 -45.22 -90.45
C ARG A 675 -22.97 -45.84 -91.72
N GLY A 676 -21.66 -45.99 -91.77
CA GLY A 676 -20.94 -46.71 -92.81
C GLY A 676 -21.16 -48.21 -92.62
N LYS A 677 -22.02 -48.80 -93.47
CA LYS A 677 -22.13 -50.25 -93.66
C LYS A 677 -20.74 -50.85 -93.85
N SER A 678 -20.22 -51.55 -92.85
CA SER A 678 -18.95 -52.26 -92.95
C SER A 678 -19.11 -53.50 -93.83
N GLY A 679 -18.78 -53.37 -95.11
CA GLY A 679 -18.44 -54.49 -95.97
C GLY A 679 -17.11 -55.08 -95.51
N LEU A 680 -17.14 -56.29 -94.97
CA LEU A 680 -15.99 -57.08 -94.56
C LEU A 680 -15.09 -57.37 -95.79
N SER A 681 -13.92 -56.73 -95.88
CA SER A 681 -12.86 -57.11 -96.82
C SER A 681 -11.93 -58.12 -96.13
N ILE A 682 -11.92 -59.35 -96.64
CA ILE A 682 -11.15 -60.52 -96.17
C ILE A 682 -9.60 -60.32 -96.29
N GLY A 683 -9.11 -59.14 -96.68
CA GLY A 683 -7.69 -58.87 -96.88
C GLY A 683 -6.84 -58.60 -95.63
N ILE A 684 -7.42 -58.28 -94.47
CA ILE A 684 -6.64 -57.79 -93.29
C ILE A 684 -6.28 -58.91 -92.29
N ILE A 685 -6.97 -60.05 -92.32
CA ILE A 685 -6.69 -61.17 -91.40
C ILE A 685 -5.36 -61.88 -91.74
N VAL A 686 -4.87 -61.79 -92.97
CA VAL A 686 -3.54 -62.34 -93.35
C VAL A 686 -2.40 -61.39 -92.96
N GLY A 687 -2.63 -60.08 -92.89
CA GLY A 687 -1.63 -59.09 -92.50
C GLY A 687 -1.30 -59.10 -91.00
N ILE A 688 -2.32 -59.29 -90.15
CA ILE A 688 -2.16 -59.27 -88.68
C ILE A 688 -1.48 -60.56 -88.17
N VAL A 689 -1.72 -61.71 -88.80
CA VAL A 689 -1.07 -62.97 -88.42
C VAL A 689 0.41 -62.99 -88.81
N LEU A 690 0.82 -62.34 -89.92
CA LEU A 690 2.24 -62.20 -90.26
C LEU A 690 2.98 -61.17 -89.37
N SER A 691 2.33 -60.06 -88.99
CA SER A 691 2.96 -59.07 -88.10
C SER A 691 3.17 -59.60 -86.67
N ILE A 692 2.27 -60.45 -86.17
CA ILE A 692 2.43 -61.07 -84.85
C ILE A 692 3.58 -62.08 -84.85
N VAL A 693 3.82 -62.81 -85.95
CA VAL A 693 4.96 -63.74 -86.05
C VAL A 693 6.30 -62.99 -86.14
N CYS A 694 6.37 -61.85 -86.84
CA CYS A 694 7.59 -61.03 -86.89
C CYS A 694 7.91 -60.34 -85.54
N VAL A 695 6.91 -59.82 -84.81
CA VAL A 695 7.14 -59.19 -83.50
C VAL A 695 7.52 -60.24 -82.44
N SER A 696 6.99 -61.46 -82.52
CA SER A 696 7.35 -62.57 -81.64
C SER A 696 8.82 -63.01 -81.81
N ILE A 697 9.33 -63.04 -83.05
CA ILE A 697 10.72 -63.40 -83.35
C ILE A 697 11.70 -62.30 -82.87
N VAL A 698 11.33 -61.02 -82.97
CA VAL A 698 12.14 -59.90 -82.47
C VAL A 698 12.18 -59.86 -80.93
N LEU A 699 11.05 -60.17 -80.27
CA LEU A 699 11.00 -60.32 -78.81
C LEU A 699 11.81 -61.53 -78.31
N LEU A 700 11.74 -62.67 -79.01
CA LEU A 700 12.56 -63.85 -78.68
C LEU A 700 14.06 -63.60 -78.87
N LEU A 701 14.47 -62.91 -79.94
CA LEU A 701 15.87 -62.52 -80.16
C LEU A 701 16.35 -61.49 -79.12
N SER A 702 15.49 -60.56 -78.70
CA SER A 702 15.80 -59.57 -77.65
C SER A 702 15.96 -60.22 -76.28
N ILE A 703 15.13 -61.22 -75.94
CA ILE A 703 15.24 -61.99 -74.70
C ILE A 703 16.51 -62.87 -74.69
N VAL A 704 16.89 -63.45 -75.83
CA VAL A 704 18.16 -64.20 -75.97
C VAL A 704 19.38 -63.28 -75.89
N TYR A 705 19.30 -62.06 -76.44
CA TYR A 705 20.37 -61.06 -76.35
C TYR A 705 20.57 -60.55 -74.91
N ILE A 706 19.49 -60.28 -74.17
CA ILE A 706 19.54 -59.86 -72.76
C ILE A 706 20.04 -60.99 -71.84
N LYS A 707 19.66 -62.25 -72.10
CA LYS A 707 20.20 -63.40 -71.35
C LYS A 707 21.69 -63.67 -71.60
N LYS A 708 22.25 -63.27 -72.75
CA LYS A 708 23.69 -63.41 -73.05
C LYS A 708 24.53 -62.29 -72.43
N LYS A 709 23.93 -61.13 -72.12
CA LYS A 709 24.62 -59.97 -71.50
C LYS A 709 24.49 -59.92 -69.96
N GLY A 710 23.57 -60.68 -69.37
CA GLY A 710 23.34 -60.77 -67.93
C GLY A 710 24.22 -61.76 -67.14
N LYS A 711 25.30 -62.32 -67.74
CA LYS A 711 26.21 -63.27 -67.08
C LYS A 711 27.55 -62.70 -66.61
N GLU A 712 27.77 -61.39 -66.72
CA GLU A 712 28.90 -60.71 -66.07
C GLU A 712 28.45 -59.38 -65.47
N LYS A 713 27.89 -59.46 -64.25
CA LYS A 713 28.08 -58.50 -63.14
C LYS A 713 27.17 -58.89 -61.97
N ILE A 714 27.67 -59.83 -61.18
CA ILE A 714 27.33 -60.07 -59.78
C ILE A 714 28.60 -59.77 -58.99
N LYS A 715 28.46 -58.87 -58.00
CA LYS A 715 29.35 -58.38 -56.91
C LYS A 715 29.00 -56.88 -56.78
N ASP A 716 28.28 -56.38 -55.77
CA ASP A 716 28.25 -56.74 -54.35
C ASP A 716 26.87 -56.47 -53.70
N GLN A 717 26.59 -57.24 -52.64
CA GLN A 717 25.42 -57.30 -51.75
C GLN A 717 25.30 -56.04 -50.86
N GLU A 718 24.14 -55.53 -50.46
CA GLU A 718 23.10 -56.05 -49.52
C GLU A 718 23.63 -56.35 -48.10
N GLN A 719 23.39 -55.44 -47.14
CA GLN A 719 22.62 -55.59 -45.87
C GLN A 719 23.34 -54.69 -44.81
N LEU A 720 22.80 -54.16 -43.71
CA LEU A 720 21.77 -54.60 -42.78
C LEU A 720 21.40 -53.43 -41.81
N SER A 721 20.37 -53.69 -41.00
CA SER A 721 19.60 -52.95 -40.00
C SER A 721 20.30 -52.46 -38.71
N GLU A 722 19.51 -51.69 -37.95
CA GLU A 722 19.55 -51.43 -36.49
C GLU A 722 20.04 -52.61 -35.62
N SER A 723 20.67 -52.28 -34.47
CA SER A 723 20.40 -52.88 -33.15
C SER A 723 21.17 -52.15 -32.03
N GLN A 724 20.86 -52.52 -30.79
CA GLN A 724 20.90 -51.76 -29.54
C GLN A 724 22.18 -51.89 -28.70
N LEU A 725 22.22 -51.05 -27.65
CA LEU A 725 22.60 -51.30 -26.24
C LEU A 725 24.08 -51.41 -25.81
N GLU A 726 24.39 -50.52 -24.86
CA GLU A 726 25.05 -50.74 -23.56
C GLU A 726 26.59 -50.92 -23.40
N ASN A 727 27.05 -50.14 -22.41
CA ASN A 727 28.13 -50.36 -21.45
C ASN A 727 29.54 -49.72 -21.67
N LEU A 728 29.79 -48.74 -20.79
CA LEU A 728 31.04 -48.27 -20.16
C LEU A 728 32.09 -49.39 -19.91
N PRO A 729 33.41 -49.11 -19.65
CA PRO A 729 33.87 -48.03 -18.74
C PRO A 729 35.27 -47.40 -18.95
N ASN A 730 35.53 -46.35 -18.13
CA ASN A 730 36.82 -45.94 -17.52
C ASN A 730 37.98 -45.45 -18.41
N ARG A 731 38.93 -44.63 -17.98
CA ARG A 731 39.20 -43.65 -16.88
C ARG A 731 40.67 -43.23 -17.12
N VAL A 732 41.06 -42.05 -16.61
CA VAL A 732 42.44 -41.60 -16.25
C VAL A 732 43.09 -40.56 -17.19
N GLU A 733 43.12 -39.31 -16.69
CA GLU A 733 44.25 -38.36 -16.52
C GLU A 733 45.31 -38.21 -17.65
N ASN A 734 45.88 -37.04 -18.00
CA ASN A 734 46.15 -35.79 -17.28
C ASN A 734 46.74 -34.72 -18.25
N VAL A 735 46.60 -33.43 -17.87
CA VAL A 735 47.58 -32.30 -17.98
C VAL A 735 47.74 -31.45 -19.27
N ASP A 736 47.36 -30.16 -19.08
CA ASP A 736 47.91 -28.84 -19.46
C ASP A 736 48.38 -28.47 -20.89
N ILE A 737 48.00 -27.26 -21.35
CA ILE A 737 48.83 -26.01 -21.34
C ILE A 737 48.17 -24.85 -22.16
N LYS A 738 48.09 -23.68 -21.51
CA LYS A 738 48.11 -22.25 -21.98
C LYS A 738 46.89 -21.46 -22.53
N LYS A 739 46.58 -20.43 -21.72
CA LYS A 739 46.05 -19.05 -21.94
C LYS A 739 46.80 -18.23 -23.03
N PRO A 740 46.28 -17.07 -23.55
CA PRO A 740 45.88 -15.82 -22.82
C PRO A 740 44.59 -15.15 -23.37
N GLY A 741 43.95 -14.10 -22.82
CA GLY A 741 44.12 -13.18 -21.68
C GLY A 741 43.39 -11.85 -21.99
N ILE A 742 42.97 -11.11 -20.94
CA ILE A 742 42.76 -9.62 -20.87
C ILE A 742 41.36 -9.12 -21.37
N ASP A 743 40.50 -8.33 -20.69
CA ASP A 743 40.62 -7.31 -19.61
C ASP A 743 39.31 -7.09 -18.78
N GLN A 744 39.45 -6.65 -17.53
CA GLN A 744 38.44 -5.99 -16.67
C GLN A 744 38.70 -4.45 -16.62
N PRO A 745 37.81 -3.61 -16.02
CA PRO A 745 37.92 -3.24 -14.58
C PRO A 745 36.54 -3.06 -13.88
N GLU A 746 36.30 -3.54 -12.65
CA GLU A 746 36.70 -3.04 -11.32
C GLU A 746 35.60 -2.17 -10.64
N ARG A 747 35.05 -2.68 -9.52
CA ARG A 747 34.47 -1.88 -8.41
C ARG A 747 34.56 -2.65 -7.09
N THR A 748 34.84 -1.89 -6.03
CA THR A 748 35.32 -2.25 -4.69
C THR A 748 34.24 -2.71 -3.68
N PRO A 749 34.63 -3.41 -2.59
CA PRO A 749 33.73 -3.80 -1.50
C PRO A 749 33.96 -2.97 -0.21
N LEU A 750 32.90 -2.77 0.59
CA LEU A 750 33.02 -2.41 2.01
C LEU A 750 31.84 -2.96 2.86
N ASP A 751 32.27 -3.52 3.99
CA ASP A 751 31.67 -3.55 5.34
C ASP A 751 30.52 -4.50 5.72
N ASP A 752 30.96 -5.65 6.24
CA ASP A 752 30.66 -6.23 7.56
C ASP A 752 29.70 -5.43 8.50
N LYS A 753 28.53 -6.01 8.76
CA LYS A 753 27.87 -5.89 10.07
C LYS A 753 27.25 -7.22 10.50
N ARG A 754 27.72 -7.64 11.68
CA ARG A 754 27.27 -8.75 12.54
C ARG A 754 25.74 -8.72 12.70
N TYR A 755 25.09 -9.86 12.51
CA TYR A 755 23.76 -10.11 13.06
C TYR A 755 23.77 -11.34 13.96
N ILE A 756 23.14 -11.13 15.11
CA ILE A 756 23.00 -12.03 16.25
C ILE A 756 21.95 -13.08 15.93
N ASP A 757 22.30 -14.34 16.22
CA ASP A 757 21.48 -15.53 16.08
C ASP A 757 20.45 -15.60 17.22
N ILE A 758 19.15 -15.57 16.89
CA ILE A 758 18.05 -15.84 17.84
C ILE A 758 17.05 -16.80 17.19
N GLY A 759 17.10 -18.05 17.66
CA GLY A 759 15.94 -18.83 18.10
C GLY A 759 14.83 -19.09 17.08
N ARG A 760 14.90 -20.26 16.41
CA ARG A 760 13.75 -20.92 15.77
C ARG A 760 12.74 -21.37 16.83
N GLY A 761 11.58 -20.72 16.87
CA GLY A 761 10.38 -21.18 17.57
C GLY A 761 9.28 -21.53 16.57
N SER A 762 9.18 -22.82 16.23
CA SER A 762 8.08 -23.39 15.45
C SER A 762 6.84 -23.59 16.32
N SER A 763 5.71 -22.99 15.94
CA SER A 763 4.40 -23.41 16.44
C SER A 763 3.36 -23.43 15.31
N VAL A 764 2.58 -24.50 15.34
CA VAL A 764 1.73 -25.04 14.29
C VAL A 764 0.33 -24.43 14.41
N PHE A 765 -0.18 -23.82 13.34
CA PHE A 765 -1.58 -23.42 13.25
C PHE A 765 -2.45 -24.62 12.84
N ALA A 766 -3.27 -25.09 13.78
CA ALA A 766 -4.30 -26.09 13.55
C ALA A 766 -5.61 -25.41 13.08
N ILE A 767 -6.06 -25.77 11.88
CA ILE A 767 -7.35 -25.37 11.30
C ILE A 767 -8.46 -26.22 11.94
N LYS A 768 -9.32 -25.58 12.74
CA LYS A 768 -10.47 -26.22 13.37
C LYS A 768 -11.70 -26.12 12.45
N LYS A 769 -12.11 -27.27 11.91
CA LYS A 769 -13.35 -27.49 11.15
C LYS A 769 -14.57 -27.27 12.05
N LEU A 770 -15.50 -26.39 11.65
CA LEU A 770 -16.80 -26.24 12.30
C LEU A 770 -17.77 -27.33 11.82
N LYS A 771 -18.39 -28.01 12.80
CA LYS A 771 -19.46 -29.01 12.63
C LYS A 771 -20.78 -28.33 12.31
N SER A 772 -21.54 -28.93 11.39
CA SER A 772 -22.97 -28.68 11.21
C SER A 772 -23.75 -29.26 12.39
N VAL A 773 -24.65 -28.47 12.98
CA VAL A 773 -25.73 -28.95 13.84
C VAL A 773 -27.03 -28.59 13.17
N GLY A 774 -27.82 -29.60 12.85
CA GLY A 774 -29.18 -29.46 12.35
C GLY A 774 -30.21 -29.63 13.46
N GLY A 775 -31.39 -29.05 13.21
CA GLY A 775 -32.69 -29.48 13.72
C GLY A 775 -33.12 -28.97 15.11
N SER A 776 -34.16 -28.13 15.18
CA SER A 776 -35.54 -28.64 15.25
C SER A 776 -36.58 -27.53 15.11
N GLU A 777 -37.74 -27.95 14.62
CA GLU A 777 -39.00 -27.23 14.37
C GLU A 777 -39.63 -26.55 15.59
N MET A 778 -40.38 -25.46 15.37
CA MET A 778 -41.85 -25.40 15.60
C MET A 778 -42.44 -24.00 15.27
N THR A 779 -43.20 -23.96 14.16
CA THR A 779 -44.57 -23.41 14.00
C THR A 779 -45.01 -22.13 14.73
N LYS A 780 -45.40 -21.06 13.98
CA LYS A 780 -46.81 -20.68 13.63
C LYS A 780 -46.95 -19.19 13.22
N ASN A 781 -47.55 -18.99 12.05
CA ASN A 781 -48.49 -17.94 11.59
C ASN A 781 -48.55 -16.58 12.31
N LEU A 782 -48.34 -15.50 11.54
CA LEU A 782 -49.36 -14.45 11.29
C LEU A 782 -48.92 -13.56 10.10
N ALA A 783 -49.86 -13.37 9.18
CA ALA A 783 -49.75 -12.57 7.95
C ALA A 783 -49.95 -11.06 8.24
N PRO A 784 -49.62 -10.17 7.29
CA PRO A 784 -49.47 -8.73 7.54
C PRO A 784 -50.80 -7.97 7.37
N SER A 785 -51.01 -6.94 8.20
CA SER A 785 -52.02 -5.91 7.96
C SER A 785 -51.43 -4.79 7.11
N LEU A 786 -52.03 -4.58 5.94
CA LEU A 786 -52.02 -3.29 5.24
C LEU A 786 -52.62 -2.23 6.15
N ASP A 787 -52.03 -1.04 6.19
CA ASP A 787 -52.77 0.19 6.44
C ASP A 787 -52.34 1.26 5.45
N ASN A 788 -53.32 1.67 4.65
CA ASN A 788 -53.38 2.93 3.91
C ASN A 788 -54.16 3.92 4.77
N SER A 789 -53.59 5.10 5.07
CA SER A 789 -54.28 6.42 5.00
C SER A 789 -53.49 7.51 5.74
N THR A 790 -52.76 8.36 5.00
CA THR A 790 -53.01 9.80 4.78
C THR A 790 -51.84 10.43 4.05
#